data_AF-A0A060PYG4-F1
#
_entry.id   AF-A0A060PYG4-F1
#
_cell.length_a   1.000
_cell.length_b   1.000
_cell.length_c   1.000
_cell.angle_alpha   90.00
_cell.angle_beta   90.00
_cell.angle_gamma   90.00
#
_symmetry.space_group_name_H-M   'P 1'
#
loop_
_entity.id
_entity.type
_entity.pdbx_description
1 polymer ?
#
loop_
_entity_poly.entity_id
_entity_poly.type
_entity_poly.pdbx_seq_one_letter_code
_entity_poly.pdbx_strand_id
1 'polypeptide(L)'
;MKLPKALNEATAGAALKYHIKRALERSHSISDFSKQLELSTQNAKFSNNTLKIIEELTNGVKQASEEIKEKATKYEKALQELQKIDESKLTKEQQQVLKVFKGELDQTEIKGIDLNDLYFLEQGSRNAGARKILRKHYGAESTGGVTNDELLNMSEVIKNGSVLLESFERLKNGFRYAYEWDNNGLKLRLVVDDLNNGNKIFDFYSDRNFKDFRDASLHSGNHPYENNPTQKPLTSQEDLLKNKELDNETTPKPTHLSPLEQANAEKLAKLESEALQSEQEFLKAKEQELKRKEALKKKLEHERGNAGSIESQTKIEVGEDIPTEIQERIPKSRVRLNEREIYDLDYAIVKAKDLKPSFTTGGTQKRTDMNEEQIKSIAENFDPKKIFGSGGFEDLPIILNDGQVIAGNHRIAGMLNFTPKSRYIYHKAIKEYYNIDLKPDELLVRVPHKRLDNTENNNLAASSNQGRFNSESDHAIAVLSHYEAKLKELDQKLDADSIYSLKNIVAKNLNFDKATHPNVGDSNLALLMFNMPRTKTQGIELLNRWQKEFSNDIKSYEKVKKMFVDNAGSFHNLIHDMNFPNVSLNAYLSDIMDRSFANLKNYQTTSESLKDLSEKFYKTSSLEMFEKSDQSTSDISEILGGAIARFARFDDPSKALFEALKSDNIKKGLKEFKIADVTKDMFDPKSKEFKDIDIYDFTHYLLMVNREPNENNPVLNRLIQAVKDMQKESEKDT
;
A
#
# COMPACT_ATOMS: atom_id res chain seq x y z
N MET A 1 -63.33 24.05 -18.18
CA MET A 1 -62.22 24.05 -17.20
C MET A 1 -60.92 23.70 -17.91
N LYS A 2 -59.92 24.58 -17.94
CA LYS A 2 -58.56 24.26 -18.40
C LYS A 2 -57.73 23.87 -17.17
N LEU A 3 -57.15 22.67 -17.17
CA LEU A 3 -56.23 22.21 -16.12
C LEU A 3 -54.97 23.11 -16.09
N PRO A 4 -54.36 23.33 -14.91
CA PRO A 4 -53.20 24.21 -14.75
C PRO A 4 -51.97 23.68 -15.51
N LYS A 5 -51.24 24.59 -16.16
CA LYS A 5 -50.09 24.34 -17.05
C LYS A 5 -49.01 23.43 -16.42
N ALA A 6 -48.78 23.56 -15.12
CA ALA A 6 -47.80 22.76 -14.37
C ALA A 6 -48.14 21.26 -14.27
N LEU A 7 -49.43 20.91 -14.24
CA LEU A 7 -49.85 19.49 -14.23
C LEU A 7 -49.56 18.81 -15.58
N ASN A 8 -49.59 19.56 -16.69
CA ASN A 8 -49.31 19.02 -18.02
C ASN A 8 -47.82 18.76 -18.27
N GLU A 9 -46.92 19.56 -17.71
CA GLU A 9 -45.46 19.37 -17.90
C GLU A 9 -44.90 18.23 -17.06
N ALA A 10 -45.32 18.09 -15.80
CA ALA A 10 -44.92 16.95 -14.95
C ALA A 10 -45.41 15.61 -15.52
N THR A 11 -46.64 15.59 -16.04
CA THR A 11 -47.23 14.39 -16.67
C THR A 11 -46.58 14.11 -18.04
N ALA A 12 -46.23 15.14 -18.81
CA ALA A 12 -45.49 14.99 -20.08
C ALA A 12 -44.04 14.53 -19.87
N GLY A 13 -43.36 14.99 -18.82
CA GLY A 13 -42.01 14.55 -18.46
C GLY A 13 -41.98 13.09 -17.99
N ALA A 14 -42.97 12.67 -17.19
CA ALA A 14 -43.13 11.27 -16.79
C ALA A 14 -43.44 10.35 -18.00
N ALA A 15 -44.28 10.81 -18.93
CA ALA A 15 -44.56 10.10 -20.17
C ALA A 15 -43.29 9.99 -21.05
N LEU A 16 -42.56 11.09 -21.27
CA LEU A 16 -41.31 11.07 -22.03
C LEU A 16 -40.28 10.11 -21.40
N LYS A 17 -40.14 10.12 -20.07
CA LYS A 17 -39.26 9.21 -19.32
C LYS A 17 -39.66 7.74 -19.52
N TYR A 18 -40.96 7.44 -19.54
CA TYR A 18 -41.47 6.10 -19.82
C TYR A 18 -41.14 5.66 -21.26
N HIS A 19 -41.33 6.53 -22.25
CA HIS A 19 -41.06 6.21 -23.65
C HIS A 19 -39.56 6.03 -23.94
N ILE A 20 -38.68 6.82 -23.31
CA ILE A 20 -37.22 6.66 -23.39
C ILE A 20 -36.78 5.34 -22.74
N LYS A 21 -37.26 5.04 -21.53
CA LYS A 21 -36.92 3.79 -20.83
C LYS A 21 -37.34 2.56 -21.64
N ARG A 22 -38.55 2.59 -22.22
CA ARG A 22 -39.06 1.50 -23.06
C ARG A 22 -38.31 1.35 -24.38
N ALA A 23 -37.84 2.45 -24.96
CA ALA A 23 -36.98 2.41 -26.15
C ALA A 23 -35.60 1.82 -25.82
N LEU A 24 -35.01 2.15 -24.67
CA LEU A 24 -33.76 1.56 -24.20
C LEU A 24 -33.88 0.05 -23.96
N GLU A 25 -34.92 -0.39 -23.24
CA GLU A 25 -35.12 -1.81 -22.91
C GLU A 25 -35.35 -2.72 -24.13
N ARG A 26 -35.77 -2.14 -25.27
CA ARG A 26 -36.14 -2.87 -26.49
C ARG A 26 -35.13 -2.74 -27.62
N SER A 27 -34.04 -2.03 -27.39
CA SER A 27 -33.06 -1.73 -28.43
C SER A 27 -31.74 -2.42 -28.15
N HIS A 28 -31.23 -3.13 -29.15
CA HIS A 28 -29.95 -3.83 -29.07
C HIS A 28 -28.82 -3.06 -29.78
N SER A 29 -29.14 -1.91 -30.36
CA SER A 29 -28.17 -0.99 -30.98
C SER A 29 -28.62 0.47 -30.87
N ILE A 30 -27.69 1.41 -31.04
CA ILE A 30 -27.96 2.87 -31.03
C ILE A 30 -28.92 3.26 -32.17
N SER A 31 -28.81 2.58 -33.32
CA SER A 31 -29.72 2.78 -34.46
C SER A 31 -31.12 2.28 -34.13
N ASP A 32 -31.25 1.12 -33.47
CA ASP A 32 -32.54 0.59 -33.03
C ASP A 32 -33.17 1.49 -31.97
N PHE A 33 -32.35 2.01 -31.05
CA PHE A 33 -32.80 2.94 -30.01
C PHE A 33 -33.40 4.21 -30.61
N SER A 34 -32.72 4.82 -31.58
CA SER A 34 -33.20 6.02 -32.26
C SER A 34 -34.53 5.76 -32.98
N LYS A 35 -34.64 4.63 -33.70
CA LYS A 35 -35.84 4.24 -34.44
C LYS A 35 -37.01 3.88 -33.52
N GLN A 36 -36.75 3.17 -32.42
CA GLN A 36 -37.76 2.81 -31.43
C GLN A 36 -38.26 4.04 -30.67
N LEU A 37 -37.38 4.98 -30.35
CA LEU A 37 -37.77 6.23 -29.70
C LEU A 37 -38.61 7.11 -30.62
N GLU A 38 -38.25 7.21 -31.90
CA GLU A 38 -39.01 7.97 -32.91
C GLU A 38 -40.41 7.36 -33.14
N LEU A 39 -40.52 6.03 -33.26
CA LEU A 39 -41.81 5.32 -33.37
C LEU A 39 -42.68 5.43 -32.10
N SER A 40 -42.04 5.38 -30.94
CA SER A 40 -42.70 5.49 -29.62
C SER A 40 -43.24 6.89 -29.37
N THR A 41 -42.60 7.91 -29.94
CA THR A 41 -42.96 9.32 -29.77
C THR A 41 -43.99 9.81 -30.80
N GLN A 42 -43.99 9.28 -32.04
CA GLN A 42 -45.03 9.57 -33.04
C GLN A 42 -46.44 9.10 -32.61
N ASN A 43 -46.52 8.03 -31.84
CA ASN A 43 -47.79 7.49 -31.34
C ASN A 43 -48.31 8.21 -30.07
N ALA A 44 -47.50 9.09 -29.47
CA ALA A 44 -47.82 9.78 -28.23
C ALA A 44 -48.23 11.23 -28.52
N LYS A 45 -49.34 11.69 -27.93
CA LYS A 45 -49.85 13.08 -28.09
C LYS A 45 -49.04 14.07 -27.25
N PHE A 46 -47.77 14.27 -27.61
CA PHE A 46 -46.87 15.21 -26.94
C PHE A 46 -47.12 16.67 -27.32
N SER A 47 -46.70 17.60 -26.45
CA SER A 47 -46.72 19.03 -26.75
C SER A 47 -45.62 19.40 -27.75
N ASN A 48 -45.79 20.48 -28.51
CA ASN A 48 -44.79 20.94 -29.49
C ASN A 48 -43.40 21.17 -28.86
N ASN A 49 -43.34 21.65 -27.61
CA ASN A 49 -42.07 21.82 -26.91
C ASN A 49 -41.40 20.47 -26.57
N THR A 50 -42.20 19.47 -26.21
CA THR A 50 -41.68 18.11 -25.92
C THR A 50 -41.22 17.41 -27.19
N LEU A 51 -41.93 17.59 -28.30
CA LEU A 51 -41.52 17.08 -29.62
C LEU A 51 -40.19 17.70 -30.07
N LYS A 52 -39.99 19.00 -29.83
CA LYS A 52 -38.71 19.67 -30.11
C LYS A 52 -37.55 19.11 -29.29
N ILE A 53 -37.77 18.82 -28.00
CA ILE A 53 -36.76 18.18 -27.13
C ILE A 53 -36.45 16.76 -27.62
N ILE A 54 -37.46 16.00 -28.04
CA ILE A 54 -37.28 14.66 -28.62
C ILE A 54 -36.45 14.74 -29.91
N GLU A 55 -36.72 15.72 -30.76
CA GLU A 55 -35.99 15.96 -32.01
C GLU A 55 -34.53 16.34 -31.75
N GLU A 56 -34.27 17.26 -30.82
CA GLU A 56 -32.92 17.64 -30.38
C GLU A 56 -32.15 16.45 -29.78
N LEU A 57 -32.81 15.63 -28.96
CA LEU A 57 -32.23 14.40 -28.41
C LEU A 57 -31.90 13.39 -29.51
N THR A 58 -32.79 13.21 -30.50
CA THR A 58 -32.62 12.24 -31.59
C THR A 58 -31.50 12.68 -32.54
N ASN A 59 -31.40 13.97 -32.81
CA ASN A 59 -30.30 14.55 -33.57
C ASN A 59 -28.99 14.50 -32.80
N GLY A 60 -28.99 14.74 -31.49
CA GLY A 60 -27.83 14.57 -30.62
C GLY A 60 -27.33 13.12 -30.57
N VAL A 61 -28.23 12.14 -30.52
CA VAL A 61 -27.87 10.71 -30.58
C VAL A 61 -27.35 10.31 -31.96
N LYS A 62 -27.92 10.85 -33.05
CA LYS A 62 -27.38 10.65 -34.42
C LYS A 62 -26.00 11.25 -34.58
N GLN A 63 -25.79 12.48 -34.12
CA GLN A 63 -24.51 13.17 -34.17
C GLN A 63 -23.46 12.47 -33.28
N ALA A 64 -23.84 12.02 -32.08
CA ALA A 64 -22.99 11.20 -31.24
C ALA A 64 -22.66 9.84 -31.89
N SER A 65 -23.62 9.22 -32.58
CA SER A 65 -23.43 7.96 -33.31
C SER A 65 -22.49 8.12 -34.52
N GLU A 66 -22.61 9.22 -35.27
CA GLU A 66 -21.71 9.57 -36.37
C GLU A 66 -20.31 9.94 -35.86
N GLU A 67 -20.20 10.70 -34.77
CA GLU A 67 -18.93 10.95 -34.10
C GLU A 67 -18.28 9.67 -33.55
N ILE A 68 -19.06 8.72 -33.03
CA ILE A 68 -18.57 7.40 -32.57
C ILE A 68 -18.12 6.53 -33.75
N LYS A 69 -18.79 6.59 -34.91
CA LYS A 69 -18.40 5.88 -36.14
C LYS A 69 -17.13 6.46 -36.78
N GLU A 70 -16.96 7.78 -36.79
CA GLU A 70 -15.71 8.42 -37.24
C GLU A 70 -14.56 8.20 -36.25
N LYS A 71 -14.87 8.04 -34.95
CA LYS A 71 -13.94 7.70 -33.87
C LYS A 71 -13.81 6.18 -33.62
N ALA A 72 -14.23 5.32 -34.56
CA ALA A 72 -14.07 3.87 -34.41
C ALA A 72 -12.61 3.50 -34.15
N THR A 73 -12.37 2.65 -33.15
CA THR A 73 -11.00 2.35 -32.71
C THR A 73 -10.23 1.56 -33.76
N LYS A 74 -8.89 1.64 -33.77
CA LYS A 74 -8.01 0.88 -34.69
C LYS A 74 -8.34 -0.63 -34.75
N TYR A 75 -8.90 -1.19 -33.68
CA TYR A 75 -9.32 -2.60 -33.57
C TYR A 75 -10.65 -2.88 -34.28
N GLU A 76 -11.61 -1.96 -34.25
CA GLU A 76 -12.92 -2.13 -34.89
C GLU A 76 -12.83 -2.16 -36.42
N LYS A 77 -11.91 -1.37 -37.01
CA LYS A 77 -11.63 -1.43 -38.46
C LYS A 77 -11.01 -2.78 -38.87
N ALA A 78 -10.14 -3.35 -38.02
CA ALA A 78 -9.54 -4.67 -38.26
C ALA A 78 -10.58 -5.79 -38.23
N LEU A 79 -11.54 -5.73 -37.31
CA LEU A 79 -12.65 -6.69 -37.22
C LEU A 79 -13.54 -6.67 -38.46
N GLN A 80 -13.76 -5.50 -39.07
CA GLN A 80 -14.55 -5.37 -40.30
C GLN A 80 -13.88 -6.02 -41.52
N GLU A 81 -12.54 -5.99 -41.62
CA GLU A 81 -11.82 -6.67 -42.71
C GLU A 81 -11.85 -8.20 -42.56
N LEU A 82 -11.75 -8.72 -41.32
CA LEU A 82 -11.87 -10.16 -41.05
C LEU A 82 -13.26 -10.72 -41.33
N GLN A 83 -14.31 -9.90 -41.26
CA GLN A 83 -15.68 -10.29 -41.60
C GLN A 83 -15.88 -10.59 -43.09
N LYS A 84 -14.95 -10.15 -43.96
CA LYS A 84 -15.01 -10.39 -45.41
C LYS A 84 -14.45 -11.76 -45.83
N ILE A 85 -13.85 -12.50 -44.90
CA ILE A 85 -13.26 -13.83 -45.16
C ILE A 85 -14.37 -14.88 -45.25
N ASP A 86 -14.34 -15.70 -46.30
CA ASP A 86 -15.28 -16.80 -46.52
C ASP A 86 -14.89 -18.01 -45.66
N GLU A 87 -15.57 -18.18 -44.52
CA GLU A 87 -15.29 -19.25 -43.55
C GLU A 87 -15.45 -20.66 -44.12
N SER A 88 -16.25 -20.84 -45.17
CA SER A 88 -16.54 -22.15 -45.76
C SER A 88 -15.32 -22.77 -46.46
N LYS A 89 -14.34 -21.94 -46.83
CA LYS A 89 -13.09 -22.34 -47.49
C LYS A 89 -11.97 -22.66 -46.50
N LEU A 90 -12.20 -22.45 -45.20
CA LEU A 90 -11.21 -22.65 -44.15
C LEU A 90 -11.32 -24.04 -43.53
N THR A 91 -10.19 -24.56 -43.04
CA THR A 91 -10.19 -25.76 -42.22
C THR A 91 -10.85 -25.49 -40.86
N LYS A 92 -11.30 -26.54 -40.16
CA LYS A 92 -11.94 -26.40 -38.84
C LYS A 92 -11.06 -25.67 -37.82
N GLU A 93 -9.74 -25.85 -37.93
CA GLU A 93 -8.75 -25.22 -37.04
C GLU A 93 -8.54 -23.75 -37.40
N GLN A 94 -8.44 -23.42 -38.70
CA GLN A 94 -8.39 -22.02 -39.17
C GLN A 94 -9.65 -21.24 -38.79
N GLN A 95 -10.82 -21.90 -38.79
CA GLN A 95 -12.06 -21.31 -38.31
C GLN A 95 -12.01 -20.97 -36.81
N GLN A 96 -11.42 -21.82 -35.97
CA GLN A 96 -11.25 -21.54 -34.54
C GLN A 96 -10.31 -20.36 -34.30
N VAL A 97 -9.20 -20.29 -35.04
CA VAL A 97 -8.26 -19.16 -35.00
C VAL A 97 -8.94 -17.86 -35.44
N LEU A 98 -9.69 -17.89 -36.54
CA LEU A 98 -10.46 -16.74 -37.03
C LEU A 98 -11.45 -16.23 -35.97
N LYS A 99 -12.14 -17.13 -35.27
CA LYS A 99 -13.10 -16.79 -34.21
C LYS A 99 -12.45 -16.09 -33.02
N VAL A 100 -11.24 -16.47 -32.62
CA VAL A 100 -10.48 -15.75 -31.58
C VAL A 100 -10.12 -14.33 -32.04
N PHE A 101 -9.68 -14.16 -33.30
CA PHE A 101 -9.39 -12.84 -33.86
C PHE A 101 -10.65 -11.96 -33.98
N LYS A 102 -11.80 -12.54 -34.32
CA LYS A 102 -13.11 -11.85 -34.33
C LYS A 102 -13.64 -11.52 -32.92
N GLY A 103 -13.03 -12.09 -31.88
CA GLY A 103 -13.48 -11.94 -30.49
C GLY A 103 -14.73 -12.76 -30.16
N GLU A 104 -15.01 -13.80 -30.95
CA GLU A 104 -16.11 -14.74 -30.74
C GLU A 104 -15.69 -15.90 -29.79
N LEU A 105 -14.39 -16.10 -29.60
CA LEU A 105 -13.80 -17.04 -28.65
C LEU A 105 -12.71 -16.33 -27.84
N ASP A 106 -12.69 -16.57 -26.52
CA ASP A 106 -11.69 -15.97 -25.62
C ASP A 106 -10.28 -16.49 -25.91
N GLN A 107 -10.16 -17.78 -26.25
CA GLN A 107 -8.90 -18.45 -26.60
C GLN A 107 -9.11 -19.74 -27.41
N THR A 108 -8.04 -20.26 -28.02
CA THR A 108 -8.00 -21.57 -28.68
C THR A 108 -6.64 -22.26 -28.49
N GLU A 109 -6.64 -23.59 -28.55
CA GLU A 109 -5.47 -24.44 -28.34
C GLU A 109 -4.94 -24.99 -29.67
N ILE A 110 -3.63 -24.85 -29.90
CA ILE A 110 -2.94 -25.33 -31.09
C ILE A 110 -1.85 -26.30 -30.65
N LYS A 111 -1.90 -27.54 -31.14
CA LYS A 111 -0.89 -28.55 -30.85
C LYS A 111 0.37 -28.32 -31.69
N GLY A 112 1.54 -28.27 -31.05
CA GLY A 112 2.84 -28.06 -31.69
C GLY A 112 3.50 -29.32 -32.26
N ILE A 113 4.68 -29.12 -32.86
CA ILE A 113 5.51 -30.15 -33.50
C ILE A 113 5.98 -31.22 -32.52
N ASP A 114 6.40 -30.83 -31.32
CA ASP A 114 6.77 -31.79 -30.28
C ASP A 114 5.49 -32.38 -29.69
N LEU A 115 5.41 -33.70 -29.58
CA LEU A 115 4.14 -34.43 -29.39
C LEU A 115 3.38 -34.07 -28.09
N ASN A 116 3.99 -33.26 -27.23
CA ASN A 116 3.51 -32.78 -25.93
C ASN A 116 3.41 -31.25 -25.78
N ASP A 117 3.81 -30.45 -26.78
CA ASP A 117 3.77 -28.98 -26.67
C ASP A 117 2.41 -28.42 -27.10
N LEU A 118 1.80 -27.63 -26.22
CA LEU A 118 0.50 -26.99 -26.42
C LEU A 118 0.64 -25.47 -26.40
N TYR A 119 0.05 -24.80 -27.39
CA TYR A 119 0.07 -23.34 -27.54
C TYR A 119 -1.33 -22.76 -27.38
N PHE A 120 -1.46 -21.73 -26.55
CA PHE A 120 -2.73 -21.05 -26.27
C PHE A 120 -2.81 -19.71 -26.97
N LEU A 121 -3.58 -19.60 -28.04
CA LEU A 121 -3.85 -18.30 -28.66
C LEU A 121 -5.05 -17.64 -27.96
N GLU A 122 -4.82 -16.50 -27.33
CA GLU A 122 -5.85 -15.73 -26.61
C GLU A 122 -6.18 -14.39 -27.27
N GLN A 123 -7.40 -13.89 -27.04
CA GLN A 123 -7.85 -12.59 -27.54
C GLN A 123 -6.98 -11.43 -27.01
N GLY A 124 -6.40 -11.56 -25.80
CA GLY A 124 -5.31 -10.71 -25.29
C GLY A 124 -5.60 -9.22 -25.06
N SER A 125 -4.75 -8.56 -24.25
CA SER A 125 -4.86 -7.11 -23.98
C SER A 125 -4.37 -6.27 -25.18
N ARG A 126 -4.50 -4.94 -25.11
CA ARG A 126 -3.98 -4.02 -26.14
C ARG A 126 -2.49 -4.19 -26.47
N ASN A 127 -1.73 -4.88 -25.61
CA ASN A 127 -0.28 -5.01 -25.65
C ASN A 127 0.21 -6.45 -25.85
N ALA A 128 -0.69 -7.46 -25.87
CA ALA A 128 -0.36 -8.89 -26.00
C ALA A 128 -1.49 -9.69 -26.68
N GLY A 129 -1.18 -10.81 -27.35
CA GLY A 129 -2.17 -11.75 -27.92
C GLY A 129 -2.81 -11.29 -29.23
N ALA A 130 -3.90 -11.93 -29.64
CA ALA A 130 -4.56 -11.74 -30.94
C ALA A 130 -4.97 -10.28 -31.20
N ARG A 131 -5.41 -9.55 -30.17
CA ARG A 131 -5.77 -8.13 -30.26
C ARG A 131 -4.58 -7.23 -30.58
N LYS A 132 -3.40 -7.51 -30.02
CA LYS A 132 -2.17 -6.76 -30.34
C LYS A 132 -1.71 -7.06 -31.77
N ILE A 133 -1.76 -8.33 -32.18
CA ILE A 133 -1.47 -8.77 -33.56
C ILE A 133 -2.35 -7.99 -34.54
N LEU A 134 -3.68 -7.95 -34.34
CA LEU A 134 -4.60 -7.21 -35.22
C LEU A 134 -4.30 -5.72 -35.31
N ARG A 135 -3.98 -5.09 -34.17
CA ARG A 135 -3.62 -3.66 -34.15
C ARG A 135 -2.33 -3.36 -34.90
N LYS A 136 -1.35 -4.26 -34.87
CA LYS A 136 -0.09 -4.12 -35.62
C LYS A 136 -0.32 -4.29 -37.14
N HIS A 137 -1.14 -5.27 -37.55
CA HIS A 137 -1.38 -5.53 -38.97
C HIS A 137 -2.27 -4.47 -39.65
N TYR A 138 -3.29 -3.96 -38.94
CA TYR A 138 -4.30 -3.05 -39.52
C TYR A 138 -4.21 -1.58 -39.04
N GLY A 139 -3.20 -1.21 -38.24
CA GLY A 139 -3.05 0.14 -37.67
C GLY A 139 -2.19 1.11 -38.50
N ALA A 140 -2.13 2.39 -38.09
CA ALA A 140 -1.27 3.41 -38.72
C ALA A 140 0.26 3.15 -38.58
N GLU A 141 0.66 2.25 -37.67
CA GLU A 141 2.02 1.71 -37.55
C GLU A 141 2.20 0.43 -38.39
N SER A 142 1.22 0.08 -39.23
CA SER A 142 1.29 -1.11 -40.08
C SER A 142 2.48 -0.98 -41.02
N THR A 143 3.44 -1.87 -40.82
CA THR A 143 4.56 -2.06 -41.76
C THR A 143 4.13 -2.92 -42.96
N GLY A 144 2.83 -3.17 -43.16
CA GLY A 144 2.28 -3.92 -44.30
C GLY A 144 2.54 -5.44 -44.26
N GLY A 145 2.90 -5.99 -43.11
CA GLY A 145 3.60 -7.28 -43.01
C GLY A 145 2.93 -8.54 -43.57
N VAL A 146 1.66 -8.79 -43.28
CA VAL A 146 1.03 -10.12 -43.37
C VAL A 146 -0.42 -10.02 -43.89
N THR A 147 -0.85 -10.90 -44.80
CA THR A 147 -2.23 -10.95 -45.33
C THR A 147 -3.16 -11.73 -44.39
N ASN A 148 -4.47 -11.63 -44.61
CA ASN A 148 -5.46 -12.43 -43.87
C ASN A 148 -5.18 -13.93 -43.95
N ASP A 149 -4.86 -14.43 -45.13
CA ASP A 149 -4.59 -15.86 -45.33
C ASP A 149 -3.30 -16.28 -44.61
N GLU A 150 -2.26 -15.45 -44.61
CA GLU A 150 -1.01 -15.71 -43.88
C GLU A 150 -1.21 -15.66 -42.35
N LEU A 151 -2.05 -14.74 -41.86
CA LEU A 151 -2.40 -14.61 -40.43
C LEU A 151 -3.22 -15.81 -39.93
N LEU A 152 -4.09 -16.36 -40.78
CA LEU A 152 -4.85 -17.58 -40.47
C LEU A 152 -4.00 -18.86 -40.52
N ASN A 153 -2.84 -18.82 -41.19
CA ASN A 153 -1.89 -19.93 -41.26
C ASN A 153 -0.93 -20.02 -40.07
N MET A 154 -1.19 -19.29 -38.98
CA MET A 154 -0.37 -19.35 -37.77
C MET A 154 -0.27 -20.76 -37.16
N SER A 155 -1.33 -21.58 -37.28
CA SER A 155 -1.30 -22.98 -36.85
C SER A 155 -0.29 -23.82 -37.63
N GLU A 156 -0.11 -23.53 -38.93
CA GLU A 156 0.86 -24.24 -39.78
C GLU A 156 2.30 -23.86 -39.43
N VAL A 157 2.56 -22.62 -39.01
CA VAL A 157 3.89 -22.21 -38.51
C VAL A 157 4.22 -22.92 -37.20
N ILE A 158 3.23 -23.11 -36.31
CA ILE A 158 3.40 -23.86 -35.06
C ILE A 158 3.60 -25.36 -35.30
N LYS A 159 2.93 -25.92 -36.33
CA LYS A 159 2.96 -27.34 -36.68
C LYS A 159 4.11 -27.75 -37.60
N ASN A 160 4.69 -26.84 -38.37
CA ASN A 160 5.69 -27.16 -39.40
C ASN A 160 6.94 -26.26 -39.36
N GLY A 161 6.93 -25.16 -38.60
CA GLY A 161 8.05 -24.23 -38.50
C GLY A 161 9.18 -24.75 -37.61
N SER A 162 10.42 -24.40 -37.93
CA SER A 162 11.57 -24.75 -37.09
C SER A 162 11.90 -23.61 -36.14
N VAL A 163 12.28 -23.93 -34.89
CA VAL A 163 12.78 -22.91 -33.95
C VAL A 163 14.07 -22.32 -34.48
N LEU A 164 14.11 -21.00 -34.61
CA LEU A 164 15.33 -20.26 -34.93
C LEU A 164 16.17 -20.15 -33.66
N LEU A 165 17.26 -20.91 -33.56
CA LEU A 165 18.11 -20.92 -32.36
C LEU A 165 18.67 -19.52 -32.05
N GLU A 166 18.96 -18.72 -33.09
CA GLU A 166 19.42 -17.34 -32.96
C GLU A 166 18.34 -16.36 -32.46
N SER A 167 17.07 -16.76 -32.44
CA SER A 167 15.96 -15.95 -31.92
C SER A 167 15.76 -16.07 -30.41
N PHE A 168 16.50 -16.97 -29.76
CA PHE A 168 16.35 -17.23 -28.34
C PHE A 168 16.90 -16.07 -27.52
N GLU A 169 16.03 -15.36 -26.81
CA GLU A 169 16.37 -14.20 -26.00
C GLU A 169 15.82 -14.38 -24.58
N ARG A 170 16.65 -14.16 -23.55
CA ARG A 170 16.17 -14.20 -22.16
C ARG A 170 15.50 -12.89 -21.79
N LEU A 171 14.22 -12.95 -21.44
CA LEU A 171 13.45 -11.82 -20.93
C LEU A 171 13.49 -11.77 -19.40
N LYS A 172 13.13 -10.62 -18.83
CA LYS A 172 13.08 -10.43 -17.37
C LYS A 172 12.10 -11.41 -16.69
N ASN A 173 11.01 -11.76 -17.38
CA ASN A 173 9.92 -12.60 -16.87
C ASN A 173 9.68 -13.85 -17.72
N GLY A 174 10.68 -14.34 -18.46
CA GLY A 174 10.49 -15.46 -19.37
C GLY A 174 11.60 -15.59 -20.41
N PHE A 175 11.30 -16.28 -21.50
CA PHE A 175 12.20 -16.38 -22.66
C PHE A 175 11.40 -16.16 -23.93
N ARG A 176 12.04 -15.51 -24.90
CA ARG A 176 11.50 -15.29 -26.25
C ARG A 176 12.19 -16.26 -27.21
N TYR A 177 11.42 -16.81 -28.12
CA TYR A 177 11.92 -17.61 -29.25
C TYR A 177 10.96 -17.49 -30.43
N ALA A 178 11.42 -17.81 -31.63
CA ALA A 178 10.63 -17.70 -32.85
C ALA A 178 10.65 -19.00 -33.65
N TYR A 179 9.49 -19.39 -34.16
CA TYR A 179 9.34 -20.41 -35.19
C TYR A 179 9.37 -19.75 -36.56
N GLU A 180 10.12 -20.30 -37.50
CA GLU A 180 10.10 -19.90 -38.92
C GLU A 180 9.60 -21.06 -39.77
N TRP A 181 8.63 -20.79 -40.64
CA TRP A 181 8.17 -21.72 -41.65
C TRP A 181 8.28 -21.07 -43.03
N ASP A 182 8.94 -21.75 -43.95
CA ASP A 182 9.04 -21.34 -45.35
C ASP A 182 7.87 -21.95 -46.13
N ASN A 183 7.00 -21.09 -46.65
CA ASN A 183 5.89 -21.47 -47.50
C ASN A 183 6.14 -20.95 -48.92
N ASN A 184 6.78 -21.77 -49.76
CA ASN A 184 7.07 -21.47 -51.15
C ASN A 184 7.88 -20.17 -51.36
N GLY A 185 8.91 -19.94 -50.53
CA GLY A 185 9.79 -18.77 -50.59
C GLY A 185 9.30 -17.57 -49.78
N LEU A 186 8.18 -17.69 -49.07
CA LEU A 186 7.69 -16.73 -48.09
C LEU A 186 7.94 -17.27 -46.68
N LYS A 187 8.81 -16.63 -45.91
CA LYS A 187 9.10 -17.02 -44.53
C LYS A 187 8.12 -16.35 -43.59
N LEU A 188 7.30 -17.17 -42.96
CA LEU A 188 6.40 -16.78 -41.89
C LEU A 188 7.07 -17.05 -40.55
N ARG A 189 7.04 -16.07 -39.66
CA ARG A 189 7.64 -16.16 -38.33
C ARG A 189 6.60 -15.94 -37.25
N LEU A 190 6.56 -16.84 -36.28
CA LEU A 190 5.79 -16.69 -35.06
C LEU A 190 6.76 -16.52 -33.89
N VAL A 191 6.76 -15.33 -33.29
CA VAL A 191 7.53 -15.02 -32.08
C VAL A 191 6.67 -15.34 -30.87
N VAL A 192 7.23 -16.13 -29.96
CA VAL A 192 6.62 -16.59 -28.73
C VAL A 192 7.38 -16.01 -27.55
N ASP A 193 6.68 -15.25 -26.71
CA ASP A 193 7.17 -14.87 -25.37
C ASP A 193 6.58 -15.86 -24.37
N ASP A 194 7.41 -16.77 -23.88
CA ASP A 194 7.05 -17.75 -22.87
C ASP A 194 7.35 -17.20 -21.49
N LEU A 195 6.29 -16.82 -20.77
CA LEU A 195 6.41 -16.13 -19.50
C LEU A 195 6.46 -17.14 -18.34
N ASN A 196 7.20 -16.80 -17.28
CA ASN A 196 7.42 -17.65 -16.11
C ASN A 196 6.13 -18.02 -15.34
N ASN A 197 5.00 -17.38 -15.65
CA ASN A 197 3.69 -17.67 -15.08
C ASN A 197 2.89 -18.72 -15.89
N GLY A 198 3.47 -19.29 -16.95
CA GLY A 198 2.84 -20.29 -17.82
C GLY A 198 2.03 -19.71 -18.98
N ASN A 199 1.91 -18.37 -19.08
CA ASN A 199 1.22 -17.73 -20.20
C ASN A 199 2.18 -17.53 -21.38
N LYS A 200 1.68 -17.74 -22.60
CA LYS A 200 2.44 -17.50 -23.85
C LYS A 200 1.82 -16.36 -24.65
N ILE A 201 2.66 -15.44 -25.12
CA ILE A 201 2.23 -14.32 -25.99
C ILE A 201 2.78 -14.54 -27.39
N PHE A 202 1.91 -14.34 -28.39
CA PHE A 202 2.20 -14.56 -29.79
C PHE A 202 2.29 -13.23 -30.56
N ASP A 203 3.36 -13.06 -31.34
CA ASP A 203 3.52 -11.98 -32.32
C ASP A 203 3.88 -12.59 -33.69
N PHE A 204 3.19 -12.19 -34.77
CA PHE A 204 3.35 -12.80 -36.10
C PHE A 204 4.00 -11.86 -37.12
N TYR A 205 4.91 -12.38 -37.95
CA TYR A 205 5.69 -11.64 -38.93
C TYR A 205 5.85 -12.42 -40.25
N SER A 206 6.11 -11.72 -41.35
CA SER A 206 6.48 -12.29 -42.66
C SER A 206 7.64 -11.49 -43.25
N ASP A 207 8.52 -12.15 -44.01
CA ASP A 207 9.72 -11.58 -44.61
C ASP A 207 9.54 -10.99 -46.02
N ARG A 208 8.29 -10.75 -46.46
CA ARG A 208 8.02 -10.10 -47.75
C ARG A 208 8.77 -8.77 -47.88
N ASN A 209 9.52 -8.61 -48.96
CA ASN A 209 10.21 -7.35 -49.30
C ASN A 209 9.19 -6.28 -49.73
N PHE A 210 9.03 -5.21 -48.94
CA PHE A 210 8.07 -4.11 -49.20
C PHE A 210 8.52 -3.12 -50.29
N LYS A 211 9.19 -3.58 -51.35
CA LYS A 211 9.48 -2.70 -52.50
C LYS A 211 8.25 -2.48 -53.39
N ASP A 212 7.35 -3.46 -53.45
CA ASP A 212 6.23 -3.45 -54.40
C ASP A 212 4.89 -2.99 -53.80
N PHE A 213 4.82 -2.71 -52.49
CA PHE A 213 3.58 -2.21 -51.85
C PHE A 213 3.31 -0.71 -52.11
N ARG A 214 4.22 0.00 -52.78
CA ARG A 214 3.97 1.36 -53.29
C ARG A 214 3.14 1.39 -54.57
N ASP A 215 2.93 0.25 -55.24
CA ASP A 215 2.19 0.19 -56.52
C ASP A 215 0.68 -0.06 -56.38
N ALA A 216 0.15 -0.34 -55.18
CA ALA A 216 -1.29 -0.49 -54.98
C ALA A 216 -2.05 0.82 -54.69
N SER A 217 -1.36 1.97 -54.65
CA SER A 217 -2.03 3.27 -54.41
C SER A 217 -1.45 4.42 -55.23
N LEU A 218 -1.24 4.21 -56.53
CA LEU A 218 -1.17 5.33 -57.48
C LEU A 218 -1.93 4.99 -58.77
N HIS A 219 -3.22 5.32 -58.81
CA HIS A 219 -3.78 5.93 -60.01
C HIS A 219 -3.55 7.43 -59.91
N SER A 220 -2.76 7.96 -60.86
CA SER A 220 -2.36 9.37 -61.12
C SER A 220 -1.30 9.93 -60.15
N GLY A 221 0.03 9.87 -60.38
CA GLY A 221 0.84 10.33 -61.54
C GLY A 221 1.64 11.59 -61.09
N ASN A 222 2.94 11.85 -61.28
CA ASN A 222 4.04 11.39 -62.14
C ASN A 222 5.40 11.83 -61.49
N HIS A 223 6.52 11.27 -61.99
CA HIS A 223 7.90 11.83 -62.09
C HIS A 223 9.06 11.12 -61.32
N PRO A 224 10.29 11.06 -61.90
CA PRO A 224 10.96 9.80 -62.27
C PRO A 224 12.46 9.66 -61.82
N TYR A 225 13.06 8.51 -62.18
CA TYR A 225 14.53 8.18 -62.21
C TYR A 225 15.23 7.98 -60.85
N GLU A 226 16.22 7.10 -60.61
CA GLU A 226 16.91 6.01 -61.33
C GLU A 226 17.70 5.19 -60.27
N ASN A 227 18.17 3.98 -60.60
CA ASN A 227 18.81 3.03 -59.67
C ASN A 227 20.37 3.13 -59.60
N ASN A 228 20.89 2.73 -58.42
CA ASN A 228 22.22 2.13 -58.09
C ASN A 228 23.47 3.05 -57.91
N PRO A 229 24.59 2.60 -57.26
CA PRO A 229 24.84 1.52 -56.27
C PRO A 229 25.89 1.83 -55.13
N THR A 230 25.98 0.94 -54.12
CA THR A 230 27.17 0.59 -53.26
C THR A 230 27.73 1.49 -52.12
N GLN A 231 27.99 0.80 -50.98
CA GLN A 231 29.07 0.93 -49.96
C GLN A 231 28.92 1.88 -48.72
N LYS A 232 29.04 1.25 -47.53
CA LYS A 232 29.39 1.80 -46.18
C LYS A 232 30.78 2.50 -46.18
N PRO A 233 31.28 3.22 -45.13
CA PRO A 233 30.88 3.30 -43.69
C PRO A 233 30.95 4.72 -43.03
N LEU A 234 30.71 4.78 -41.71
CA LEU A 234 30.90 5.94 -40.82
C LEU A 234 32.31 6.55 -40.85
N THR A 235 32.44 7.89 -40.91
CA THR A 235 33.26 8.78 -40.03
C THR A 235 33.36 10.21 -40.62
N SER A 236 33.76 11.17 -39.75
CA SER A 236 34.07 12.61 -39.97
C SER A 236 32.89 13.57 -39.82
N GLN A 237 32.80 14.23 -38.65
CA GLN A 237 33.25 15.61 -38.38
C GLN A 237 32.25 16.63 -38.93
N GLU A 238 31.47 17.32 -38.09
CA GLU A 238 31.95 18.48 -37.33
C GLU A 238 32.64 19.49 -38.25
N ASP A 239 31.88 20.06 -39.18
CA ASP A 239 32.15 21.39 -39.72
C ASP A 239 30.91 21.91 -40.44
N LEU A 240 30.72 23.23 -40.42
CA LEU A 240 29.62 24.01 -41.03
C LEU A 240 28.43 24.38 -40.13
N LEU A 241 28.68 24.55 -38.82
CA LEU A 241 28.17 25.72 -38.12
C LEU A 241 29.13 26.89 -38.43
N LYS A 242 28.87 27.65 -39.50
CA LYS A 242 29.30 29.05 -39.66
C LYS A 242 28.70 29.70 -40.90
N ASN A 243 27.83 30.67 -40.61
CA ASN A 243 27.67 31.95 -41.31
C ASN A 243 27.10 31.94 -42.74
N LYS A 244 25.82 32.32 -42.87
CA LYS A 244 25.51 33.60 -43.53
C LYS A 244 24.13 34.14 -43.13
N GLU A 245 24.17 35.40 -42.71
CA GLU A 245 23.05 36.28 -42.38
C GLU A 245 22.18 36.58 -43.60
N LEU A 246 20.97 37.06 -43.30
CA LEU A 246 20.11 37.97 -44.07
C LEU A 246 19.98 37.71 -45.57
N ASP A 247 18.77 37.32 -45.97
CA ASP A 247 18.04 38.15 -46.94
C ASP A 247 16.55 38.20 -46.57
N ASN A 248 16.11 39.44 -46.33
CA ASN A 248 14.71 39.84 -46.29
C ASN A 248 14.19 39.78 -47.72
N GLU A 249 13.33 38.80 -48.03
CA GLU A 249 12.39 38.93 -49.13
C GLU A 249 10.96 38.73 -48.61
N THR A 250 10.33 39.87 -48.36
CA THR A 250 8.88 40.04 -48.28
C THR A 250 8.22 39.38 -49.49
N THR A 251 7.55 38.25 -49.27
CA THR A 251 6.56 37.70 -50.20
C THR A 251 5.14 38.03 -49.69
N PRO A 252 4.21 38.38 -50.58
CA PRO A 252 3.00 39.12 -50.23
C PRO A 252 2.05 38.24 -49.41
N LYS A 253 1.42 38.81 -48.36
CA LYS A 253 0.17 38.27 -47.82
C LYS A 253 -0.78 38.05 -49.00
N PRO A 254 -1.33 36.83 -49.21
CA PRO A 254 -2.49 36.68 -50.05
C PRO A 254 -3.66 37.37 -49.32
N THR A 255 -3.90 38.62 -49.70
CA THR A 255 -5.14 39.33 -49.41
C THR A 255 -6.25 38.55 -50.12
N HIS A 256 -7.17 38.01 -49.31
CA HIS A 256 -8.32 37.14 -49.63
C HIS A 256 -8.08 35.62 -49.53
N LEU A 257 -7.87 35.14 -48.30
CA LEU A 257 -8.37 33.81 -47.91
C LEU A 257 -9.90 33.83 -48.04
N SER A 258 -10.49 32.73 -48.50
CA SER A 258 -11.95 32.59 -48.47
C SER A 258 -12.43 32.62 -47.00
N PRO A 259 -13.65 33.12 -46.71
CA PRO A 259 -14.19 33.12 -45.34
C PRO A 259 -14.15 31.74 -44.67
N LEU A 260 -14.17 30.66 -45.47
CA LEU A 260 -14.11 29.28 -45.00
C LEU A 260 -12.69 28.85 -44.58
N GLU A 261 -11.65 29.26 -45.32
CA GLU A 261 -10.26 28.95 -44.96
C GLU A 261 -9.81 29.74 -43.72
N GLN A 262 -10.27 30.98 -43.60
CA GLN A 262 -10.03 31.79 -42.41
C GLN A 262 -10.77 31.23 -41.19
N ALA A 263 -12.03 30.80 -41.34
CA ALA A 263 -12.77 30.12 -40.28
C ALA A 263 -12.16 28.77 -39.88
N ASN A 264 -11.59 28.02 -40.83
CA ASN A 264 -10.91 26.75 -40.54
C ASN A 264 -9.59 26.95 -39.81
N ALA A 265 -8.79 27.96 -40.20
CA ALA A 265 -7.57 28.32 -39.51
C ALA A 265 -7.85 28.86 -38.09
N GLU A 266 -8.89 29.68 -37.93
CA GLU A 266 -9.34 30.17 -36.62
C GLU A 266 -9.88 29.03 -35.74
N LYS A 267 -10.63 28.08 -36.31
CA LYS A 267 -11.11 26.90 -35.58
C LYS A 267 -9.98 25.97 -35.15
N LEU A 268 -8.98 25.74 -36.00
CA LEU A 268 -7.81 24.93 -35.67
C LEU A 268 -6.96 25.59 -34.57
N ALA A 269 -6.69 26.88 -34.70
CA ALA A 269 -5.97 27.65 -33.69
C ALA A 269 -6.73 27.69 -32.35
N LYS A 270 -8.07 27.79 -32.40
CA LYS A 270 -8.92 27.71 -31.20
C LYS A 270 -8.84 26.33 -30.54
N LEU A 271 -8.93 25.24 -31.31
CA LEU A 271 -8.81 23.88 -30.79
C LEU A 271 -7.42 23.58 -30.20
N GLU A 272 -6.35 24.03 -30.83
CA GLU A 272 -4.99 23.92 -30.28
C GLU A 272 -4.84 24.74 -28.99
N SER A 273 -5.43 25.95 -28.93
CA SER A 273 -5.41 26.77 -27.73
C SER A 273 -6.23 26.16 -26.58
N GLU A 274 -7.38 25.52 -26.87
CA GLU A 274 -8.22 24.83 -25.90
C GLU A 274 -7.55 23.55 -25.39
N ALA A 275 -6.86 22.79 -26.26
CA ALA A 275 -6.08 21.61 -25.87
C ALA A 275 -4.91 21.99 -24.94
N LEU A 276 -4.19 23.07 -25.28
CA LEU A 276 -3.05 23.56 -24.50
C LEU A 276 -3.50 24.18 -23.16
N GLN A 277 -4.66 24.84 -23.12
CA GLN A 277 -5.30 25.27 -21.87
C GLN A 277 -5.74 24.09 -21.02
N SER A 278 -6.37 23.07 -21.61
CA SER A 278 -6.80 21.85 -20.89
C SER A 278 -5.61 21.06 -20.32
N GLU A 279 -4.49 20.98 -21.04
CA GLU A 279 -3.26 20.35 -20.55
C GLU A 279 -2.66 21.13 -19.36
N GLN A 280 -2.62 22.47 -19.46
CA GLN A 280 -2.16 23.32 -18.35
C GLN A 280 -3.07 23.23 -17.13
N GLU A 281 -4.40 23.18 -17.32
CA GLU A 281 -5.37 22.98 -16.24
C GLU A 281 -5.23 21.61 -15.58
N PHE A 282 -5.01 20.55 -16.37
CA PHE A 282 -4.75 19.21 -15.85
C PHE A 282 -3.46 19.16 -15.02
N LEU A 283 -2.36 19.78 -15.50
CA LEU A 283 -1.10 19.86 -14.75
C LEU A 283 -1.26 20.66 -13.46
N LYS A 284 -1.98 21.80 -13.49
CA LYS A 284 -2.31 22.60 -12.29
C LYS A 284 -3.17 21.81 -11.30
N ALA A 285 -4.17 21.06 -11.76
CA ALA A 285 -5.02 20.22 -10.92
C ALA A 285 -4.21 19.09 -10.25
N LYS A 286 -3.32 18.45 -11.01
CA LYS A 286 -2.41 17.40 -10.49
C LYS A 286 -1.44 17.96 -9.44
N GLU A 287 -0.90 19.15 -9.66
CA GLU A 287 -0.02 19.83 -8.70
C GLU A 287 -0.78 20.26 -7.43
N GLN A 288 -1.99 20.78 -7.57
CA GLN A 288 -2.88 21.10 -6.44
C GLN A 288 -3.27 19.85 -5.65
N GLU A 289 -3.54 18.74 -6.32
CA GLU A 289 -3.84 17.46 -5.67
C GLU A 289 -2.65 16.94 -4.87
N LEU A 290 -1.42 17.02 -5.41
CA LEU A 290 -0.19 16.64 -4.70
C LEU A 290 0.02 17.53 -3.47
N LYS A 291 -0.10 18.85 -3.62
CA LYS A 291 0.00 19.81 -2.50
C LYS A 291 -1.07 19.57 -1.43
N ARG A 292 -2.31 19.24 -1.84
CA ARG A 292 -3.40 18.90 -0.92
C ARG A 292 -3.12 17.59 -0.18
N LYS A 293 -2.58 16.57 -0.86
CA LYS A 293 -2.15 15.30 -0.24
C LYS A 293 -1.03 15.51 0.78
N GLU A 294 -0.01 16.31 0.45
CA GLU A 294 1.07 16.66 1.37
C GLU A 294 0.58 17.47 2.58
N ALA A 295 -0.28 18.46 2.37
CA ALA A 295 -0.86 19.24 3.46
C ALA A 295 -1.77 18.40 4.37
N LEU A 296 -2.59 17.52 3.77
CA LEU A 296 -3.42 16.57 4.52
C LEU A 296 -2.56 15.58 5.30
N LYS A 297 -1.47 15.08 4.71
CA LYS A 297 -0.52 14.22 5.41
C LYS A 297 0.08 14.90 6.64
N LYS A 298 0.57 16.14 6.51
CA LYS A 298 1.09 16.93 7.65
C LYS A 298 0.03 17.21 8.72
N LYS A 299 -1.21 17.52 8.31
CA LYS A 299 -2.34 17.72 9.23
C LYS A 299 -2.66 16.43 9.99
N LEU A 300 -2.73 15.32 9.28
CA LEU A 300 -2.96 14.00 9.86
C LEU A 300 -1.81 13.60 10.78
N GLU A 301 -0.54 13.83 10.44
CA GLU A 301 0.60 13.60 11.33
C GLU A 301 0.52 14.44 12.61
N HIS A 302 0.03 15.68 12.51
CA HIS A 302 -0.18 16.56 13.66
C HIS A 302 -1.37 16.09 14.53
N GLU A 303 -2.50 15.74 13.93
CA GLU A 303 -3.70 15.23 14.63
C GLU A 303 -3.49 13.82 15.21
N ARG A 304 -2.69 12.98 14.55
CA ARG A 304 -2.23 11.66 15.02
C ARG A 304 -1.05 11.77 15.99
N GLY A 305 -0.57 13.00 16.23
CA GLY A 305 0.53 13.34 17.13
C GLY A 305 0.16 13.16 18.60
N ASN A 306 -0.05 11.90 19.01
CA ASN A 306 -0.02 11.43 20.41
C ASN A 306 0.39 9.96 20.54
N ALA A 307 0.74 9.28 19.45
CA ALA A 307 1.24 7.89 19.47
C ALA A 307 2.76 7.76 19.66
N GLY A 308 3.48 8.87 19.61
CA GLY A 308 4.94 8.92 19.64
C GLY A 308 5.54 9.51 20.92
N SER A 309 4.77 9.75 21.98
CA SER A 309 5.35 10.17 23.27
C SER A 309 5.96 8.96 23.97
N ILE A 310 7.19 8.67 23.61
CA ILE A 310 8.01 7.64 24.23
C ILE A 310 8.24 8.05 25.69
N GLU A 311 8.55 7.10 26.55
CA GLU A 311 9.21 7.41 27.81
C GLU A 311 10.55 8.17 27.62
N SER A 312 11.05 8.33 26.39
CA SER A 312 12.14 9.26 26.06
C SER A 312 11.74 10.73 26.19
N GLN A 313 10.44 11.01 26.33
CA GLN A 313 9.88 12.32 26.68
C GLN A 313 9.56 12.46 28.18
N THR A 314 9.59 11.38 28.98
CA THR A 314 9.65 11.57 30.44
C THR A 314 10.93 12.33 30.73
N LYS A 315 10.80 13.56 31.18
CA LYS A 315 11.93 14.42 31.48
C LYS A 315 12.67 13.79 32.66
N ILE A 316 13.85 13.24 32.40
CA ILE A 316 14.82 12.91 33.43
C ILE A 316 15.34 14.27 33.91
N GLU A 317 14.85 14.72 35.06
CA GLU A 317 15.37 15.92 35.70
C GLU A 317 16.75 15.60 36.25
N VAL A 318 17.78 16.02 35.51
CA VAL A 318 19.17 15.95 35.96
C VAL A 318 19.43 17.10 36.91
N GLY A 319 19.82 16.78 38.14
CA GLY A 319 20.16 17.75 39.18
C GLY A 319 21.55 18.37 39.00
N GLU A 320 22.06 18.93 40.10
CA GLU A 320 23.42 19.48 40.14
C GLU A 320 24.49 18.38 40.11
N ASP A 321 25.63 18.70 39.51
CA ASP A 321 26.74 17.76 39.35
C ASP A 321 27.36 17.37 40.69
N ILE A 322 27.63 16.07 40.86
CA ILE A 322 28.34 15.55 42.02
C ILE A 322 29.86 15.65 41.80
N PRO A 323 30.66 15.81 42.87
CA PRO A 323 32.11 15.73 42.78
C PRO A 323 32.55 14.39 42.17
N THR A 324 33.26 14.47 41.05
CA THR A 324 33.70 13.32 40.25
C THR A 324 35.17 13.46 39.90
N GLU A 325 35.97 12.41 40.14
CA GLU A 325 37.37 12.36 39.72
C GLU A 325 37.52 11.44 38.49
N ILE A 326 37.59 12.04 37.31
CA ILE A 326 37.73 11.34 36.03
C ILE A 326 39.13 10.72 35.91
N GLN A 327 39.19 9.44 35.56
CA GLN A 327 40.43 8.69 35.41
C GLN A 327 40.89 8.69 33.95
N GLU A 328 41.48 9.80 33.49
CA GLU A 328 41.90 10.02 32.08
C GLU A 328 42.90 8.98 31.56
N ARG A 329 43.67 8.36 32.47
CA ARG A 329 44.64 7.31 32.14
C ARG A 329 44.01 5.97 31.75
N ILE A 330 42.73 5.76 32.05
CA ILE A 330 42.01 4.53 31.72
C ILE A 330 41.30 4.76 30.38
N PRO A 331 41.47 3.87 29.38
CA PRO A 331 40.73 3.97 28.13
C PRO A 331 39.22 4.00 28.39
N LYS A 332 38.51 4.87 27.66
CA LYS A 332 37.06 5.00 27.79
C LYS A 332 36.37 3.68 27.55
N SER A 333 35.40 3.38 28.40
CA SER A 333 34.47 2.29 28.16
C SER A 333 33.48 2.70 27.08
N ARG A 334 32.89 1.74 26.39
CA ARG A 334 31.88 1.99 25.35
C ARG A 334 30.66 1.14 25.57
N VAL A 335 29.51 1.77 25.39
CA VAL A 335 28.23 1.08 25.33
C VAL A 335 27.60 1.37 23.99
N ARG A 336 27.22 0.31 23.29
CA ARG A 336 26.61 0.35 21.97
C ARG A 336 25.13 0.00 22.12
N LEU A 337 24.24 0.92 21.77
CA LEU A 337 22.80 0.65 21.68
C LEU A 337 22.46 0.12 20.28
N ASN A 338 23.06 0.74 19.26
CA ASN A 338 23.04 0.35 17.85
C ASN A 338 24.31 0.90 17.18
N GLU A 339 24.49 0.71 15.86
CA GLU A 339 25.71 1.16 15.17
C GLU A 339 25.88 2.69 15.08
N ARG A 340 24.82 3.48 15.32
CA ARG A 340 24.89 4.96 15.31
C ARG A 340 25.02 5.55 16.71
N GLU A 341 24.47 4.89 17.71
CA GLU A 341 24.43 5.32 19.11
C GLU A 341 25.47 4.52 19.93
N ILE A 342 26.71 4.99 19.84
CA ILE A 342 27.82 4.50 20.66
C ILE A 342 28.16 5.59 21.67
N TYR A 343 27.96 5.28 22.95
CA TYR A 343 28.27 6.19 24.04
C TYR A 343 29.64 5.84 24.63
N ASP A 344 30.58 6.77 24.51
CA ASP A 344 31.84 6.74 25.25
C ASP A 344 31.58 7.11 26.71
N LEU A 345 32.13 6.32 27.64
CA LEU A 345 31.98 6.49 29.07
C LEU A 345 33.36 6.60 29.73
N ASP A 346 33.55 7.64 30.54
CA ASP A 346 34.74 7.83 31.35
C ASP A 346 34.61 7.05 32.66
N TYR A 347 35.71 6.45 33.13
CA TYR A 347 35.78 5.90 34.47
C TYR A 347 35.96 7.04 35.48
N ALA A 348 35.12 7.06 36.52
CA ALA A 348 35.11 8.14 37.51
C ALA A 348 35.07 7.58 38.93
N ILE A 349 35.82 8.20 39.84
CA ILE A 349 35.72 7.93 41.27
C ILE A 349 34.70 8.90 41.87
N VAL A 350 33.74 8.36 42.61
CA VAL A 350 32.67 9.10 43.30
C VAL A 350 32.53 8.62 44.73
N LYS A 351 31.96 9.47 45.60
CA LYS A 351 31.60 9.04 46.95
C LYS A 351 30.31 8.23 46.92
N ALA A 352 30.29 7.15 47.70
CA ALA A 352 29.16 6.25 47.82
C ALA A 352 27.85 6.98 48.15
N LYS A 353 27.90 7.97 49.06
CA LYS A 353 26.73 8.75 49.49
C LYS A 353 26.09 9.61 48.40
N ASP A 354 26.83 9.93 47.33
CA ASP A 354 26.37 10.84 46.27
C ASP A 354 25.63 10.07 45.15
N LEU A 355 25.68 8.73 45.19
CA LEU A 355 25.00 7.84 44.25
C LEU A 355 23.53 7.64 44.62
N LYS A 356 22.65 7.74 43.62
CA LYS A 356 21.20 7.71 43.78
C LYS A 356 20.60 6.58 42.93
N PRO A 357 20.67 5.30 43.39
CA PRO A 357 19.95 4.22 42.71
C PRO A 357 18.44 4.42 42.85
N SER A 358 17.69 4.15 41.79
CA SER A 358 16.22 4.26 41.77
C SER A 358 15.57 2.91 41.48
N PHE A 359 14.44 2.65 42.14
CA PHE A 359 13.62 1.43 41.98
C PHE A 359 12.14 1.73 41.72
N THR A 360 11.79 3.01 41.56
CA THR A 360 10.44 3.46 41.20
C THR A 360 10.40 3.76 39.71
N THR A 361 9.33 3.36 39.01
CA THR A 361 9.13 3.66 37.59
C THR A 361 9.04 5.18 37.37
N GLY A 362 9.85 5.69 36.44
CA GLY A 362 9.99 7.13 36.16
C GLY A 362 11.45 7.60 36.30
N GLY A 363 11.89 8.46 35.39
CA GLY A 363 13.30 8.92 35.33
C GLY A 363 14.24 7.87 34.75
N THR A 364 15.37 7.60 35.41
CA THR A 364 16.40 6.66 34.95
C THR A 364 16.07 5.18 35.20
N GLN A 365 15.02 4.86 35.97
CA GLN A 365 14.59 3.49 36.21
C GLN A 365 13.48 3.08 35.23
N LYS A 366 13.74 2.01 34.48
CA LYS A 366 12.87 1.47 33.42
C LYS A 366 12.25 0.11 33.75
N ARG A 367 12.55 -0.46 34.92
CA ARG A 367 11.94 -1.71 35.41
C ARG A 367 10.73 -1.42 36.29
N THR A 368 9.73 -2.29 36.23
CA THR A 368 8.58 -2.30 37.16
C THR A 368 8.88 -2.94 38.52
N ASP A 369 9.86 -3.85 38.60
CA ASP A 369 10.08 -4.68 39.79
C ASP A 369 11.52 -4.66 40.34
N MET A 370 11.63 -4.49 41.66
CA MET A 370 12.89 -4.59 42.43
C MET A 370 13.17 -6.05 42.81
N ASN A 371 14.42 -6.51 42.64
CA ASN A 371 14.86 -7.84 43.05
C ASN A 371 15.74 -7.72 44.30
N GLU A 372 15.13 -7.89 45.47
CA GLU A 372 15.80 -7.78 46.76
C GLU A 372 16.87 -8.86 46.99
N GLU A 373 16.61 -10.09 46.55
CA GLU A 373 17.56 -11.20 46.69
C GLU A 373 18.86 -10.93 45.94
N GLN A 374 18.77 -10.35 44.74
CA GLN A 374 19.93 -9.98 43.94
C GLN A 374 20.75 -8.89 44.62
N ILE A 375 20.09 -7.87 45.18
CA ILE A 375 20.78 -6.78 45.91
C ILE A 375 21.50 -7.34 47.13
N LYS A 376 20.83 -8.20 47.90
CA LYS A 376 21.41 -8.86 49.07
C LYS A 376 22.59 -9.76 48.70
N SER A 377 22.46 -10.52 47.61
CA SER A 377 23.54 -11.36 47.08
C SER A 377 24.78 -10.55 46.70
N ILE A 378 24.60 -9.37 46.07
CA ILE A 378 25.72 -8.48 45.72
C ILE A 378 26.36 -7.89 46.99
N ALA A 379 25.55 -7.48 47.96
CA ALA A 379 26.01 -6.92 49.23
C ALA A 379 26.86 -7.93 50.05
N GLU A 380 26.41 -9.18 50.14
CA GLU A 380 27.00 -10.22 51.00
C GLU A 380 28.07 -11.07 50.28
N ASN A 381 27.89 -11.32 48.99
CA ASN A 381 28.71 -12.27 48.20
C ASN A 381 29.17 -11.65 46.88
N PHE A 382 29.81 -10.48 46.95
CA PHE A 382 30.35 -9.79 45.78
C PHE A 382 31.34 -10.66 44.99
N ASP A 383 31.10 -10.83 43.69
CA ASP A 383 31.97 -11.56 42.76
C ASP A 383 32.54 -10.62 41.68
N PRO A 384 33.84 -10.28 41.75
CA PRO A 384 34.53 -9.44 40.76
C PRO A 384 34.35 -9.91 39.31
N LYS A 385 34.28 -11.23 39.07
CA LYS A 385 34.22 -11.80 37.71
C LYS A 385 32.90 -11.49 36.98
N LYS A 386 31.86 -11.13 37.73
CA LYS A 386 30.55 -10.76 37.16
C LYS A 386 30.47 -9.31 36.69
N ILE A 387 31.50 -8.51 36.95
CA ILE A 387 31.52 -7.08 36.63
C ILE A 387 32.76 -6.75 35.80
N PHE A 388 33.95 -7.09 36.31
CA PHE A 388 35.19 -6.66 35.65
C PHE A 388 35.47 -7.52 34.43
N GLY A 389 35.70 -6.85 33.29
CA GLY A 389 35.98 -7.50 32.01
C GLY A 389 34.75 -7.98 31.23
N SER A 390 33.53 -7.77 31.77
CA SER A 390 32.28 -8.17 31.10
C SER A 390 31.92 -7.27 29.92
N GLY A 391 32.35 -6.00 29.94
CA GLY A 391 32.07 -5.00 28.90
C GLY A 391 30.61 -4.54 28.84
N GLY A 392 30.32 -3.54 28.00
CA GLY A 392 28.95 -3.07 27.74
C GLY A 392 28.20 -2.65 29.02
N PHE A 393 26.92 -3.02 29.13
CA PHE A 393 26.10 -2.75 30.32
C PHE A 393 26.44 -3.64 31.53
N GLU A 394 27.24 -4.70 31.35
CA GLU A 394 27.61 -5.68 32.38
C GLU A 394 28.80 -5.28 33.24
N ASP A 395 29.62 -4.38 32.71
CA ASP A 395 30.72 -3.76 33.45
C ASP A 395 30.21 -2.76 34.51
N LEU A 396 31.11 -2.06 35.19
CA LEU A 396 30.84 -1.10 36.28
C LEU A 396 29.59 -0.23 36.03
N PRO A 397 28.80 0.12 37.05
CA PRO A 397 27.55 0.86 36.85
C PRO A 397 27.75 2.20 36.12
N ILE A 398 26.71 2.60 35.37
CA ILE A 398 26.71 3.86 34.61
C ILE A 398 25.80 4.85 35.32
N ILE A 399 26.30 6.06 35.56
CA ILE A 399 25.58 7.12 36.26
C ILE A 399 25.54 8.40 35.43
N LEU A 400 24.55 9.26 35.71
CA LEU A 400 24.53 10.66 35.30
C LEU A 400 25.46 11.49 36.16
N ASN A 401 25.76 12.69 35.67
CA ASN A 401 26.64 13.66 36.33
C ASN A 401 26.14 14.08 37.73
N ASP A 402 24.85 13.91 38.03
CA ASP A 402 24.22 14.26 39.31
C ASP A 402 24.09 13.08 40.29
N GLY A 403 24.69 11.93 39.94
CA GLY A 403 24.70 10.71 40.75
C GLY A 403 23.53 9.76 40.51
N GLN A 404 22.54 10.11 39.68
CA GLN A 404 21.46 9.18 39.31
C GLN A 404 22.01 8.00 38.50
N VAL A 405 21.55 6.79 38.82
CA VAL A 405 22.04 5.57 38.16
C VAL A 405 21.20 5.28 36.91
N ILE A 406 21.86 5.23 35.75
CA ILE A 406 21.25 4.90 34.44
C ILE A 406 21.23 3.39 34.21
N ALA A 407 22.36 2.74 34.52
CA ALA A 407 22.53 1.31 34.33
C ALA A 407 23.19 0.68 35.55
N GLY A 408 22.59 -0.38 36.09
CA GLY A 408 23.11 -1.11 37.25
C GLY A 408 22.57 -0.65 38.60
N ASN A 409 21.30 -0.24 38.68
CA ASN A 409 20.61 0.11 39.94
C ASN A 409 20.80 -0.94 41.05
N HIS A 410 20.58 -2.23 40.76
CA HIS A 410 20.79 -3.32 41.75
C HIS A 410 22.25 -3.48 42.17
N ARG A 411 23.21 -3.20 41.27
CA ARG A 411 24.64 -3.25 41.58
C ARG A 411 25.05 -2.13 42.51
N ILE A 412 24.63 -0.89 42.22
CA ILE A 412 24.90 0.26 43.09
C ILE A 412 24.25 0.03 44.45
N ALA A 413 22.98 -0.36 44.51
CA ALA A 413 22.32 -0.63 45.80
C ALA A 413 23.03 -1.72 46.62
N GLY A 414 23.52 -2.79 45.98
CA GLY A 414 24.34 -3.80 46.66
C GLY A 414 25.71 -3.28 47.10
N MET A 415 26.37 -2.48 46.25
CA MET A 415 27.68 -1.85 46.53
C MET A 415 27.64 -0.87 47.70
N LEU A 416 26.55 -0.11 47.82
CA LEU A 416 26.31 0.81 48.93
C LEU A 416 26.12 0.06 50.26
N ASN A 417 25.68 -1.20 50.21
CA ASN A 417 25.42 -2.05 51.36
C ASN A 417 26.45 -3.18 51.52
N PHE A 418 27.67 -3.04 50.98
CA PHE A 418 28.68 -4.08 51.08
C PHE A 418 29.00 -4.46 52.53
N THR A 419 29.02 -5.76 52.78
CA THR A 419 29.66 -6.30 54.00
C THR A 419 31.16 -5.98 53.99
N PRO A 420 31.84 -5.95 55.14
CA PRO A 420 33.30 -5.75 55.18
C PRO A 420 34.07 -6.71 54.27
N LYS A 421 33.59 -7.96 54.14
CA LYS A 421 34.14 -8.96 53.23
C LYS A 421 33.99 -8.55 51.76
N SER A 422 32.77 -8.22 51.32
CA SER A 422 32.50 -7.78 49.95
C SER A 422 33.26 -6.49 49.61
N ARG A 423 33.34 -5.56 50.57
CA ARG A 423 34.10 -4.31 50.42
C ARG A 423 35.58 -4.57 50.19
N TYR A 424 36.18 -5.46 50.97
CA TYR A 424 37.57 -5.87 50.80
C TYR A 424 37.82 -6.51 49.43
N ILE A 425 36.93 -7.42 48.99
CA ILE A 425 37.02 -8.07 47.68
C ILE A 425 36.93 -7.04 46.55
N TYR A 426 35.99 -6.09 46.65
CA TYR A 426 35.83 -5.01 45.68
C TYR A 426 37.09 -4.11 45.60
N HIS A 427 37.59 -3.64 46.74
CA HIS A 427 38.81 -2.82 46.82
C HIS A 427 40.02 -3.53 46.20
N LYS A 428 40.22 -4.80 46.55
CA LYS A 428 41.30 -5.62 45.99
C LYS A 428 41.17 -5.74 44.48
N ALA A 429 39.97 -6.01 43.97
CA ALA A 429 39.73 -6.14 42.54
C ALA A 429 39.96 -4.83 41.76
N ILE A 430 39.54 -3.68 42.31
CA ILE A 430 39.80 -2.37 41.68
C ILE A 430 41.30 -2.08 41.58
N LYS A 431 42.04 -2.38 42.66
CA LYS A 431 43.50 -2.22 42.68
C LYS A 431 44.20 -3.13 41.67
N GLU A 432 43.77 -4.38 41.56
CA GLU A 432 44.35 -5.36 40.62
C GLU A 432 44.00 -5.05 39.15
N TYR A 433 42.76 -4.67 38.84
CA TYR A 433 42.32 -4.45 37.46
C TYR A 433 42.61 -3.05 36.91
N TYR A 434 42.46 -2.00 37.74
CA TYR A 434 42.55 -0.61 37.30
C TYR A 434 43.75 0.15 37.89
N ASN A 435 44.52 -0.48 38.78
CA ASN A 435 45.65 0.16 39.49
C ASN A 435 45.24 1.47 40.19
N ILE A 436 44.06 1.46 40.81
CA ILE A 436 43.48 2.54 41.61
C ILE A 436 43.39 2.09 43.05
N ASP A 437 43.81 2.94 43.98
CA ASP A 437 43.58 2.76 45.42
C ASP A 437 42.41 3.64 45.83
N LEU A 438 41.29 3.03 46.22
CA LEU A 438 40.06 3.74 46.59
C LEU A 438 40.02 4.04 48.09
N LYS A 439 39.38 5.14 48.49
CA LYS A 439 39.05 5.35 49.91
C LYS A 439 37.87 4.47 50.37
N PRO A 440 37.70 4.26 51.69
CA PRO A 440 36.62 3.43 52.23
C PRO A 440 35.21 3.88 51.85
N ASP A 441 34.99 5.14 51.50
CA ASP A 441 33.71 5.72 51.07
C ASP A 441 33.60 5.94 49.55
N GLU A 442 34.58 5.51 48.75
CA GLU A 442 34.62 5.74 47.31
C GLU A 442 34.20 4.52 46.48
N LEU A 443 33.64 4.75 45.29
CA LEU A 443 33.31 3.73 44.29
C LEU A 443 33.79 4.19 42.92
N LEU A 444 34.29 3.24 42.13
CA LEU A 444 34.58 3.45 40.70
C LEU A 444 33.32 3.15 39.89
N VAL A 445 32.90 4.12 39.08
CA VAL A 445 31.71 4.07 38.21
C VAL A 445 32.07 4.55 36.81
N ARG A 446 31.11 4.49 35.88
CA ARG A 446 31.22 5.03 34.52
C ARG A 446 30.25 6.19 34.34
N VAL A 447 30.70 7.26 33.69
CA VAL A 447 29.91 8.47 33.43
C VAL A 447 29.98 8.78 31.94
N PRO A 448 28.89 9.21 31.27
CA PRO A 448 28.94 9.65 29.89
C PRO A 448 30.01 10.72 29.65
N HIS A 449 30.87 10.50 28.65
CA HIS A 449 31.97 11.42 28.32
C HIS A 449 31.45 12.81 27.89
N LYS A 450 30.26 12.84 27.31
CA LYS A 450 29.52 14.06 26.99
C LYS A 450 28.21 14.06 27.76
N ARG A 451 27.73 15.26 28.10
CA ARG A 451 26.37 15.40 28.62
C ARG A 451 25.38 14.97 27.54
N LEU A 452 24.59 13.98 27.89
CA LEU A 452 23.55 13.42 27.05
C LEU A 452 22.26 14.21 27.20
N ASP A 453 21.50 14.33 26.12
CA ASP A 453 20.15 14.90 26.16
C ASP A 453 19.14 13.93 26.81
N ASN A 454 17.90 14.38 26.97
CA ASN A 454 16.88 13.58 27.64
C ASN A 454 16.52 12.30 26.86
N THR A 455 16.58 12.34 25.53
CA THR A 455 16.28 11.19 24.68
C THR A 455 17.41 10.17 24.78
N GLU A 456 18.66 10.62 24.67
CA GLU A 456 19.86 9.79 24.83
C GLU A 456 19.92 9.12 26.21
N ASN A 457 19.62 9.86 27.29
CA ASN A 457 19.58 9.31 28.65
C ASN A 457 18.50 8.23 28.82
N ASN A 458 17.32 8.46 28.26
CA ASN A 458 16.23 7.49 28.31
C ASN A 458 16.54 6.24 27.48
N ASN A 459 17.18 6.40 26.32
CA ASN A 459 17.59 5.29 25.46
C ASN A 459 18.67 4.45 26.16
N LEU A 460 19.67 5.09 26.78
CA LEU A 460 20.71 4.41 27.53
C LEU A 460 20.15 3.64 28.74
N ALA A 461 19.18 4.22 29.45
CA ALA A 461 18.47 3.56 30.55
C ALA A 461 17.67 2.33 30.07
N ALA A 462 16.93 2.48 28.97
CA ALA A 462 16.12 1.39 28.40
C ALA A 462 16.98 0.24 27.88
N SER A 463 18.02 0.55 27.11
CA SER A 463 18.93 -0.46 26.53
C SER A 463 19.77 -1.19 27.57
N SER A 464 19.97 -0.62 28.76
CA SER A 464 20.64 -1.34 29.86
C SER A 464 19.90 -2.61 30.31
N ASN A 465 18.63 -2.76 29.92
CA ASN A 465 17.81 -3.94 30.20
C ASN A 465 17.75 -4.92 29.03
N GLN A 466 18.40 -4.63 27.89
CA GLN A 466 18.33 -5.45 26.68
C GLN A 466 18.88 -6.87 26.92
N GLY A 467 18.06 -7.89 26.65
CA GLY A 467 18.41 -9.31 26.86
C GLY A 467 18.28 -9.79 28.31
N ARG A 468 17.78 -8.95 29.22
CA ARG A 468 17.53 -9.23 30.65
C ARG A 468 16.14 -8.78 31.05
N PHE A 469 15.18 -9.19 30.25
CA PHE A 469 13.78 -8.82 30.43
C PHE A 469 13.18 -9.70 31.53
N ASN A 470 12.71 -9.06 32.60
CA ASN A 470 11.95 -9.74 33.64
C ASN A 470 10.46 -9.84 33.24
N SER A 471 10.05 -9.09 32.22
CA SER A 471 8.68 -9.01 31.73
C SER A 471 8.61 -8.68 30.22
N GLU A 472 7.47 -8.97 29.58
CA GLU A 472 7.22 -8.65 28.16
C GLU A 472 7.21 -7.15 27.90
N SER A 473 6.77 -6.37 28.89
CA SER A 473 6.80 -4.92 28.85
C SER A 473 8.23 -4.38 28.76
N ASP A 474 9.15 -4.93 29.57
CA ASP A 474 10.57 -4.53 29.54
C ASP A 474 11.17 -4.81 28.16
N HIS A 475 10.82 -5.96 27.58
CA HIS A 475 11.25 -6.34 26.24
C HIS A 475 10.74 -5.34 25.20
N ALA A 476 9.44 -5.04 25.21
CA ALA A 476 8.82 -4.09 24.28
C ALA A 476 9.41 -2.68 24.37
N ILE A 477 9.72 -2.19 25.59
CA ILE A 477 10.36 -0.88 25.81
C ILE A 477 11.77 -0.86 25.22
N ALA A 478 12.59 -1.87 25.51
CA ALA A 478 13.96 -1.92 25.01
C ALA A 478 14.01 -2.03 23.49
N VAL A 479 13.15 -2.86 22.91
CA VAL A 479 13.02 -3.03 21.46
C VAL A 479 12.57 -1.72 20.80
N LEU A 480 11.55 -1.05 21.34
CA LEU A 480 11.13 0.23 20.77
C LEU A 480 12.23 1.29 20.86
N SER A 481 12.92 1.39 22.00
CA SER A 481 14.01 2.35 22.19
C SER A 481 15.14 2.09 21.19
N HIS A 482 15.45 0.81 20.93
CA HIS A 482 16.46 0.43 19.94
C HIS A 482 16.10 0.89 18.52
N TYR A 483 14.83 0.76 18.09
CA TYR A 483 14.39 1.09 16.73
C TYR A 483 13.83 2.51 16.56
N GLU A 484 13.76 3.33 17.62
CA GLU A 484 13.08 4.63 17.64
C GLU A 484 13.49 5.55 16.48
N ALA A 485 14.80 5.71 16.25
CA ALA A 485 15.31 6.59 15.20
C ALA A 485 14.82 6.16 13.81
N LYS A 486 14.82 4.86 13.53
CA LYS A 486 14.34 4.31 12.26
C LYS A 486 12.83 4.38 12.11
N LEU A 487 12.09 4.21 13.20
CA LEU A 487 10.64 4.36 13.24
C LEU A 487 10.20 5.79 12.94
N LYS A 488 10.89 6.79 13.48
CA LYS A 488 10.65 8.22 13.17
C LYS A 488 10.93 8.58 11.71
N GLU A 489 11.86 7.87 11.07
CA GLU A 489 12.17 8.01 9.63
C GLU A 489 11.20 7.21 8.73
N LEU A 490 10.37 6.33 9.29
CA LEU A 490 9.54 5.42 8.52
C LEU A 490 8.25 6.11 8.05
N ASP A 491 8.33 6.72 6.88
CA ASP A 491 7.23 7.51 6.28
C ASP A 491 6.63 6.88 5.00
N GLN A 492 7.04 5.65 4.68
CA GLN A 492 6.66 4.96 3.45
C GLN A 492 5.67 3.82 3.72
N LYS A 493 4.76 3.62 2.77
CA LYS A 493 3.87 2.46 2.74
C LYS A 493 4.68 1.17 2.56
N LEU A 494 4.37 0.17 3.38
CA LEU A 494 5.01 -1.15 3.41
C LEU A 494 4.19 -2.14 2.59
N ASP A 495 4.25 -2.03 1.26
CA ASP A 495 3.49 -2.91 0.37
C ASP A 495 4.03 -4.34 0.36
N ALA A 496 3.15 -5.32 0.52
CA ALA A 496 3.49 -6.73 0.56
C ALA A 496 2.37 -7.61 0.01
N ASP A 497 2.73 -8.71 -0.66
CA ASP A 497 1.78 -9.70 -1.17
C ASP A 497 1.40 -10.77 -0.15
N SER A 498 2.17 -10.90 0.94
CA SER A 498 1.92 -11.87 2.00
C SER A 498 2.39 -11.36 3.36
N ILE A 499 1.83 -11.94 4.43
CA ILE A 499 2.26 -11.66 5.81
C ILE A 499 3.75 -11.96 6.04
N TYR A 500 4.28 -12.99 5.38
CA TYR A 500 5.70 -13.31 5.45
C TYR A 500 6.58 -12.24 4.80
N SER A 501 6.16 -11.70 3.65
CA SER A 501 6.87 -10.59 3.00
C SER A 501 6.78 -9.32 3.84
N LEU A 502 5.59 -9.01 4.36
CA LEU A 502 5.33 -7.79 5.14
C LEU A 502 6.26 -7.69 6.35
N LYS A 503 6.31 -8.74 7.19
CA LYS A 503 7.15 -8.71 8.39
C LYS A 503 8.64 -8.57 8.07
N ASN A 504 9.09 -9.14 6.95
CA ASN A 504 10.47 -9.00 6.48
C ASN A 504 10.75 -7.60 5.91
N ILE A 505 9.78 -6.98 5.25
CA ILE A 505 9.87 -5.59 4.77
C ILE A 505 9.97 -4.63 5.95
N VAL A 506 9.16 -4.81 7.00
CA VAL A 506 9.29 -4.05 8.26
C VAL A 506 10.71 -4.20 8.81
N ALA A 507 11.17 -5.43 8.97
CA ALA A 507 12.49 -5.74 9.52
C ALA A 507 13.62 -5.11 8.68
N LYS A 508 13.50 -5.15 7.35
CA LYS A 508 14.49 -4.57 6.43
C LYS A 508 14.53 -3.04 6.50
N ASN A 509 13.39 -2.38 6.64
CA ASN A 509 13.31 -0.92 6.69
C ASN A 509 13.76 -0.36 8.06
N LEU A 510 13.53 -1.11 9.13
CA LEU A 510 13.98 -0.76 10.47
C LEU A 510 15.40 -1.24 10.78
N ASN A 511 16.02 -1.98 9.86
CA ASN A 511 17.39 -2.45 10.02
C ASN A 511 18.36 -1.26 10.03
N PHE A 512 19.19 -1.16 11.06
CA PHE A 512 20.25 -0.15 11.13
C PHE A 512 21.39 -0.46 10.16
N ASP A 513 21.64 -1.75 9.89
CA ASP A 513 22.80 -2.21 9.13
C ASP A 513 22.35 -3.01 7.92
N LYS A 514 23.21 -3.16 6.91
CA LYS A 514 23.02 -4.17 5.85
C LYS A 514 23.27 -5.60 6.40
N ALA A 515 22.92 -5.86 7.67
CA ALA A 515 23.02 -7.16 8.29
C ALA A 515 22.24 -8.17 7.44
N THR A 516 22.84 -9.34 7.22
CA THR A 516 22.29 -10.37 6.34
C THR A 516 20.94 -10.91 6.82
N HIS A 517 20.62 -10.73 8.11
CA HIS A 517 19.37 -11.20 8.73
C HIS A 517 18.85 -10.19 9.79
N PRO A 518 17.96 -9.26 9.42
CA PRO A 518 17.31 -8.37 10.38
C PRO A 518 16.43 -9.14 11.37
N ASN A 519 16.33 -8.67 12.63
CA ASN A 519 15.47 -9.29 13.64
C ASN A 519 14.00 -8.95 13.35
N VAL A 520 13.30 -9.91 12.73
CA VAL A 520 11.92 -9.77 12.30
C VAL A 520 10.96 -9.56 13.47
N GLY A 521 11.11 -10.32 14.56
CA GLY A 521 10.20 -10.24 15.70
C GLY A 521 10.25 -8.87 16.36
N ASP A 522 11.46 -8.44 16.75
CA ASP A 522 11.65 -7.19 17.48
C ASP A 522 11.31 -5.98 16.62
N SER A 523 11.70 -5.97 15.34
CA SER A 523 11.36 -4.85 14.44
C SER A 523 9.84 -4.65 14.31
N ASN A 524 9.09 -5.74 14.18
CA ASN A 524 7.64 -5.67 14.07
C ASN A 524 6.97 -5.32 15.41
N LEU A 525 7.49 -5.84 16.53
CA LEU A 525 7.03 -5.44 17.86
C LEU A 525 7.25 -3.94 18.10
N ALA A 526 8.42 -3.41 17.72
CA ALA A 526 8.73 -1.99 17.80
C ALA A 526 7.73 -1.16 16.99
N LEU A 527 7.46 -1.55 15.74
CA LEU A 527 6.50 -0.85 14.89
C LEU A 527 5.08 -0.90 15.45
N LEU A 528 4.65 -2.04 16.00
CA LEU A 528 3.34 -2.15 16.64
C LEU A 528 3.25 -1.18 17.83
N MET A 529 4.23 -1.24 18.74
CA MET A 529 4.27 -0.40 19.94
C MET A 529 4.39 1.09 19.62
N PHE A 530 5.06 1.45 18.53
CA PHE A 530 5.17 2.84 18.04
C PHE A 530 3.83 3.40 17.55
N ASN A 531 2.97 2.53 17.02
CA ASN A 531 1.66 2.91 16.49
C ASN A 531 0.53 2.79 17.54
N MET A 532 0.82 2.35 18.76
CA MET A 532 -0.17 2.14 19.82
C MET A 532 -0.23 3.32 20.80
N PRO A 533 -1.42 3.68 21.31
CA PRO A 533 -1.57 4.73 22.29
C PRO A 533 -1.12 4.21 23.66
N ARG A 534 -0.40 5.06 24.40
CA ARG A 534 0.12 4.73 25.74
C ARG A 534 -0.71 5.43 26.81
N THR A 535 -1.45 4.66 27.59
CA THR A 535 -2.06 5.15 28.84
C THR A 535 -1.63 4.24 30.00
N LYS A 536 -1.87 4.65 31.24
CA LYS A 536 -1.48 3.90 32.46
C LYS A 536 -2.08 2.48 32.57
N THR A 537 -2.93 2.06 31.63
CA THR A 537 -3.54 0.72 31.59
C THR A 537 -3.52 0.11 30.18
N GLN A 538 -2.95 0.81 29.18
CA GLN A 538 -2.99 0.44 27.76
C GLN A 538 -1.60 0.56 27.12
N GLY A 539 -1.28 -0.32 26.17
CA GLY A 539 0.00 -0.33 25.47
C GLY A 539 0.97 -1.35 26.06
N ILE A 540 2.11 -0.91 26.60
CA ILE A 540 3.18 -1.82 27.02
C ILE A 540 2.76 -2.70 28.21
N GLU A 541 2.10 -2.13 29.22
CA GLU A 541 1.69 -2.86 30.44
C GLU A 541 0.62 -3.92 30.17
N LEU A 542 -0.13 -3.78 29.07
CA LEU A 542 -1.14 -4.73 28.61
C LEU A 542 -0.52 -6.09 28.31
N LEU A 543 0.70 -6.13 27.77
CA LEU A 543 1.41 -7.37 27.47
C LEU A 543 1.70 -8.17 28.75
N ASN A 544 2.14 -7.51 29.82
CA ASN A 544 2.41 -8.14 31.12
C ASN A 544 1.13 -8.63 31.78
N ARG A 545 0.08 -7.81 31.79
CA ARG A 545 -1.22 -8.20 32.35
C ARG A 545 -1.73 -9.48 31.70
N TRP A 546 -1.75 -9.54 30.37
CA TRP A 546 -2.22 -10.73 29.66
C TRP A 546 -1.27 -11.90 29.76
N GLN A 547 0.05 -11.69 29.80
CA GLN A 547 1.00 -12.78 30.03
C GLN A 547 0.71 -13.47 31.38
N LYS A 548 0.41 -12.70 32.42
CA LYS A 548 0.02 -13.21 33.74
C LYS A 548 -1.31 -13.97 33.71
N GLU A 549 -2.34 -13.40 33.08
CA GLU A 549 -3.66 -14.04 32.92
C GLU A 549 -3.61 -15.35 32.11
N PHE A 550 -2.67 -15.45 31.18
CA PHE A 550 -2.41 -16.64 30.36
C PHE A 550 -1.24 -17.49 30.87
N SER A 551 -0.83 -17.35 32.13
CA SER A 551 0.24 -18.16 32.73
C SER A 551 0.02 -19.68 32.57
N ASN A 552 -1.24 -20.12 32.57
CA ASN A 552 -1.62 -21.53 32.35
C ASN A 552 -1.84 -21.90 30.87
N ASP A 553 -1.81 -20.93 29.94
CA ASP A 553 -1.99 -21.14 28.50
C ASP A 553 -1.17 -20.13 27.67
N ILE A 554 0.16 -20.25 27.81
CA ILE A 554 1.11 -19.35 27.14
C ILE A 554 1.02 -19.44 25.61
N LYS A 555 0.54 -20.56 25.06
CA LYS A 555 0.37 -20.75 23.61
C LYS A 555 -0.71 -19.82 23.07
N SER A 556 -1.84 -19.70 23.75
CA SER A 556 -2.90 -18.76 23.36
C SER A 556 -2.46 -17.31 23.49
N TYR A 557 -1.67 -16.98 24.53
CA TYR A 557 -1.05 -15.66 24.65
C TYR A 557 -0.17 -15.33 23.44
N GLU A 558 0.80 -16.20 23.13
CA GLU A 558 1.71 -15.99 22.00
C GLU A 558 0.96 -15.98 20.66
N LYS A 559 -0.13 -16.74 20.53
CA LYS A 559 -0.98 -16.74 19.33
C LYS A 559 -1.58 -15.35 19.05
N VAL A 560 -2.17 -14.71 20.07
CA VAL A 560 -2.75 -13.36 19.92
C VAL A 560 -1.65 -12.33 19.73
N LYS A 561 -0.61 -12.33 20.57
CA LYS A 561 0.53 -11.41 20.46
C LYS A 561 1.15 -11.47 19.06
N LYS A 562 1.44 -12.66 18.54
CA LYS A 562 2.00 -12.86 17.20
C LYS A 562 1.06 -12.40 16.09
N MET A 563 -0.26 -12.55 16.24
CA MET A 563 -1.23 -12.03 15.27
C MET A 563 -1.08 -10.51 15.07
N PHE A 564 -0.94 -9.75 16.16
CA PHE A 564 -0.74 -8.31 16.11
C PHE A 564 0.66 -7.92 15.66
N VAL A 565 1.69 -8.55 16.22
CA VAL A 565 3.10 -8.26 15.88
C VAL A 565 3.35 -8.49 14.39
N ASP A 566 2.97 -9.64 13.84
CA ASP A 566 3.18 -9.91 12.40
C ASP A 566 2.42 -8.91 11.50
N ASN A 567 1.31 -8.34 11.98
CA ASN A 567 0.50 -7.35 11.26
C ASN A 567 0.85 -5.89 11.58
N ALA A 568 1.96 -5.62 12.28
CA ALA A 568 2.40 -4.26 12.59
C ALA A 568 2.49 -3.37 11.34
N GLY A 569 3.01 -3.92 10.24
CA GLY A 569 3.06 -3.23 8.95
C GLY A 569 1.68 -2.94 8.35
N SER A 570 0.69 -3.81 8.56
CA SER A 570 -0.69 -3.60 8.09
C SER A 570 -1.34 -2.44 8.83
N PHE A 571 -1.16 -2.38 10.15
CA PHE A 571 -1.66 -1.27 10.96
C PHE A 571 -0.98 0.04 10.60
N HIS A 572 0.35 0.03 10.46
CA HIS A 572 1.10 1.19 9.99
C HIS A 572 0.59 1.67 8.62
N ASN A 573 0.43 0.76 7.66
CA ASN A 573 -0.10 1.11 6.33
C ASN A 573 -1.46 1.78 6.42
N LEU A 574 -2.40 1.24 7.20
CA LEU A 574 -3.74 1.82 7.35
C LEU A 574 -3.71 3.19 8.04
N ILE A 575 -2.87 3.34 9.07
CA ILE A 575 -2.64 4.63 9.72
C ILE A 575 -2.15 5.63 8.67
N HIS A 576 -1.24 5.27 7.77
CA HIS A 576 -0.67 6.20 6.77
C HIS A 576 -1.36 6.15 5.38
N ASP A 577 -2.48 5.45 5.20
CA ASP A 577 -3.14 5.29 3.89
C ASP A 577 -3.98 6.51 3.52
N MET A 578 -3.54 7.26 2.50
CA MET A 578 -4.28 8.42 1.98
C MET A 578 -5.59 8.05 1.27
N ASN A 579 -5.82 6.76 0.98
CA ASN A 579 -7.13 6.30 0.49
C ASN A 579 -8.17 6.25 1.60
N PHE A 580 -7.76 6.16 2.87
CA PHE A 580 -8.62 6.04 4.04
C PHE A 580 -8.21 7.06 5.13
N PRO A 581 -8.18 8.37 4.81
CA PRO A 581 -7.57 9.38 5.68
C PRO A 581 -8.25 9.48 7.06
N ASN A 582 -9.54 9.15 7.14
CA ASN A 582 -10.34 9.21 8.36
C ASN A 582 -10.34 7.88 9.17
N VAL A 583 -9.65 6.83 8.68
CA VAL A 583 -9.47 5.57 9.40
C VAL A 583 -8.20 5.65 10.24
N SER A 584 -8.28 6.28 11.41
CA SER A 584 -7.15 6.36 12.34
C SER A 584 -7.19 5.22 13.36
N LEU A 585 -6.58 4.07 13.05
CA LEU A 585 -6.54 2.93 13.98
C LEU A 585 -5.70 3.16 15.22
N ASN A 586 -4.81 4.15 15.19
CA ASN A 586 -3.84 4.40 16.25
C ASN A 586 -4.51 4.53 17.62
N ALA A 587 -5.57 5.34 17.73
CA ALA A 587 -6.31 5.52 18.99
C ALA A 587 -6.97 4.23 19.54
N TYR A 588 -7.16 3.21 18.70
CA TYR A 588 -7.94 2.02 19.02
C TYR A 588 -7.06 0.76 19.21
N LEU A 589 -5.80 0.75 18.74
CA LEU A 589 -4.99 -0.48 18.71
C LEU A 589 -4.83 -1.14 20.09
N SER A 590 -4.62 -0.36 21.15
CA SER A 590 -4.53 -0.89 22.51
C SER A 590 -5.80 -1.59 22.96
N ASP A 591 -6.96 -0.99 22.72
CA ASP A 591 -8.26 -1.58 23.10
C ASP A 591 -8.61 -2.80 22.25
N ILE A 592 -8.30 -2.75 20.95
CA ILE A 592 -8.49 -3.87 20.03
C ILE A 592 -7.65 -5.06 20.48
N MET A 593 -6.39 -4.83 20.85
CA MET A 593 -5.49 -5.86 21.36
C MET A 593 -6.00 -6.41 22.70
N ASP A 594 -6.43 -5.53 23.61
CA ASP A 594 -7.01 -5.93 24.89
C ASP A 594 -8.22 -6.85 24.71
N ARG A 595 -9.16 -6.41 23.87
CA ARG A 595 -10.38 -7.14 23.58
C ARG A 595 -10.09 -8.47 22.89
N SER A 596 -9.05 -8.54 22.08
CA SER A 596 -8.65 -9.80 21.42
C SER A 596 -8.14 -10.84 22.42
N PHE A 597 -7.35 -10.44 23.41
CA PHE A 597 -6.95 -11.34 24.49
C PHE A 597 -8.15 -11.73 25.36
N ALA A 598 -8.97 -10.77 25.77
CA ALA A 598 -10.18 -11.03 26.57
C ALA A 598 -11.15 -11.97 25.87
N ASN A 599 -11.33 -11.80 24.56
CA ASN A 599 -12.17 -12.67 23.75
C ASN A 599 -11.67 -14.11 23.80
N LEU A 600 -10.37 -14.32 23.57
CA LEU A 600 -9.80 -15.66 23.54
C LEU A 600 -9.82 -16.32 24.92
N LYS A 601 -9.65 -15.54 26.00
CA LYS A 601 -9.66 -16.02 27.38
C LYS A 601 -11.06 -16.39 27.87
N ASN A 602 -12.04 -15.52 27.62
CA ASN A 602 -13.33 -15.56 28.32
C ASN A 602 -14.43 -16.31 27.56
N TYR A 603 -14.28 -16.52 26.26
CA TYR A 603 -15.31 -17.15 25.44
C TYR A 603 -14.79 -18.40 24.74
N GLN A 604 -15.64 -19.41 24.60
CA GLN A 604 -15.25 -20.64 23.92
C GLN A 604 -15.29 -20.46 22.39
N THR A 605 -16.18 -19.61 21.88
CA THR A 605 -16.38 -19.41 20.44
C THR A 605 -16.53 -17.93 20.06
N THR A 606 -16.24 -17.62 18.79
CA THR A 606 -16.52 -16.30 18.20
C THR A 606 -18.00 -15.92 18.33
N SER A 607 -18.90 -16.89 18.09
CA SER A 607 -20.35 -16.67 18.11
C SER A 607 -20.84 -16.26 19.48
N GLU A 608 -20.33 -16.90 20.54
CA GLU A 608 -20.66 -16.57 21.92
C GLU A 608 -20.21 -15.14 22.28
N SER A 609 -18.97 -14.77 21.95
CA SER A 609 -18.47 -13.43 22.24
C SER A 609 -19.22 -12.34 21.47
N LEU A 610 -19.55 -12.56 20.20
CA LEU A 610 -20.33 -11.61 19.42
C LEU A 610 -21.77 -11.51 19.92
N LYS A 611 -22.35 -12.62 20.38
CA LYS A 611 -23.69 -12.62 20.98
C LYS A 611 -23.70 -11.75 22.24
N ASP A 612 -22.78 -11.98 23.16
CA ASP A 612 -22.65 -11.19 24.39
C ASP A 612 -22.44 -9.69 24.09
N LEU A 613 -21.54 -9.38 23.14
CA LEU A 613 -21.32 -8.02 22.66
C LEU A 613 -22.61 -7.40 22.07
N SER A 614 -23.34 -8.16 21.25
CA SER A 614 -24.60 -7.68 20.66
C SER A 614 -25.69 -7.46 21.72
N GLU A 615 -25.72 -8.27 22.77
CA GLU A 615 -26.67 -8.12 23.87
C GLU A 615 -26.37 -6.90 24.71
N LYS A 616 -25.08 -6.59 24.94
CA LYS A 616 -24.65 -5.35 25.61
C LYS A 616 -25.23 -4.13 24.88
N PHE A 617 -24.95 -4.00 23.59
CA PHE A 617 -25.43 -2.84 22.81
C PHE A 617 -26.95 -2.83 22.58
N TYR A 618 -27.60 -3.99 22.57
CA TYR A 618 -29.06 -4.09 22.46
C TYR A 618 -29.81 -3.74 23.77
N LYS A 619 -29.21 -4.01 24.94
CA LYS A 619 -29.84 -3.68 26.24
C LYS A 619 -29.62 -2.20 26.61
N THR A 620 -28.47 -1.63 26.25
CA THR A 620 -28.12 -0.22 26.53
C THR A 620 -28.90 0.77 25.65
N SER A 621 -29.42 0.35 24.49
CA SER A 621 -30.15 1.19 23.52
C SER A 621 -31.54 1.68 23.97
N SER A 622 -31.90 1.54 25.26
CA SER A 622 -33.27 1.84 25.73
C SER A 622 -33.45 3.18 26.45
N LEU A 623 -32.41 3.88 26.92
CA LEU A 623 -32.49 5.31 27.34
C LEU A 623 -31.14 5.92 27.82
N GLU A 624 -30.13 5.11 28.18
CA GLU A 624 -28.93 5.59 28.89
C GLU A 624 -27.75 6.00 27.98
N MET A 625 -27.79 5.65 26.69
CA MET A 625 -26.76 6.07 25.71
C MET A 625 -26.75 7.58 25.43
N PHE A 626 -27.82 8.30 25.81
CA PHE A 626 -28.07 9.68 25.42
C PHE A 626 -27.34 10.75 26.27
N GLU A 627 -26.62 10.38 27.34
CA GLU A 627 -26.07 11.38 28.30
C GLU A 627 -24.54 11.54 28.32
N LYS A 628 -23.72 10.80 27.56
CA LYS A 628 -22.25 10.85 27.73
C LYS A 628 -21.44 10.78 26.43
N SER A 629 -20.94 11.93 25.98
CA SER A 629 -20.07 12.09 24.79
C SER A 629 -18.72 11.35 24.90
N ASP A 630 -18.20 11.16 26.11
CA ASP A 630 -16.86 10.58 26.35
C ASP A 630 -16.82 9.04 26.22
N GLN A 631 -17.97 8.37 26.10
CA GLN A 631 -18.08 6.91 26.04
C GLN A 631 -18.00 6.34 24.61
N SER A 632 -18.22 7.19 23.59
CA SER A 632 -18.37 6.78 22.18
C SER A 632 -17.11 6.14 21.57
N THR A 633 -15.92 6.63 21.93
CA THR A 633 -14.63 6.06 21.52
C THR A 633 -14.36 4.70 22.15
N SER A 634 -14.78 4.49 23.40
CA SER A 634 -14.70 3.19 24.10
C SER A 634 -15.65 2.16 23.49
N ASP A 635 -16.85 2.57 23.07
CA ASP A 635 -17.86 1.66 22.53
C ASP A 635 -17.51 1.18 21.11
N ILE A 636 -17.01 2.06 20.24
CA ILE A 636 -16.51 1.63 18.92
C ILE A 636 -15.26 0.75 19.06
N SER A 637 -14.36 1.05 20.02
CA SER A 637 -13.23 0.20 20.40
C SER A 637 -13.67 -1.23 20.72
N GLU A 638 -14.78 -1.42 21.45
CA GLU A 638 -15.28 -2.75 21.80
C GLU A 638 -15.81 -3.54 20.60
N ILE A 639 -16.59 -2.88 19.71
CA ILE A 639 -17.13 -3.53 18.52
C ILE A 639 -16.00 -3.87 17.54
N LEU A 640 -15.10 -2.93 17.30
CA LEU A 640 -13.93 -3.11 16.44
C LEU A 640 -12.99 -4.20 16.99
N GLY A 641 -12.72 -4.16 18.30
CA GLY A 641 -11.98 -5.20 19.01
C GLY A 641 -12.63 -6.57 18.87
N GLY A 642 -13.96 -6.66 19.01
CA GLY A 642 -14.70 -7.91 18.78
C GLY A 642 -14.63 -8.41 17.32
N ALA A 643 -14.64 -7.49 16.35
CA ALA A 643 -14.54 -7.81 14.93
C ALA A 643 -13.14 -8.36 14.56
N ILE A 644 -12.08 -7.86 15.21
CA ILE A 644 -10.70 -8.32 15.01
C ILE A 644 -10.38 -9.57 15.84
N ALA A 645 -10.88 -9.66 17.07
CA ALA A 645 -10.61 -10.76 17.99
C ALA A 645 -10.88 -12.15 17.41
N ARG A 646 -11.87 -12.27 16.52
CA ARG A 646 -12.21 -13.53 15.86
C ARG A 646 -11.05 -14.12 15.05
N PHE A 647 -10.16 -13.28 14.51
CA PHE A 647 -9.04 -13.76 13.69
C PHE A 647 -8.06 -14.60 14.52
N ALA A 648 -7.95 -14.34 15.83
CA ALA A 648 -7.13 -15.12 16.76
C ALA A 648 -7.55 -16.61 16.84
N ARG A 649 -8.76 -16.95 16.38
CA ARG A 649 -9.30 -18.31 16.40
C ARG A 649 -9.07 -19.10 15.11
N PHE A 650 -8.55 -18.47 14.06
CA PHE A 650 -8.15 -19.17 12.83
C PHE A 650 -6.88 -20.01 13.05
N ASP A 651 -6.60 -20.92 12.13
CA ASP A 651 -5.39 -21.75 12.13
C ASP A 651 -4.13 -20.88 11.98
N ASP A 652 -4.17 -19.92 11.06
CA ASP A 652 -3.15 -18.88 10.88
C ASP A 652 -3.76 -17.48 11.08
N PRO A 653 -3.82 -17.00 12.33
CA PRO A 653 -4.38 -15.68 12.65
C PRO A 653 -3.68 -14.53 11.94
N SER A 654 -2.35 -14.60 11.85
CA SER A 654 -1.54 -13.53 11.28
C SER A 654 -1.87 -13.36 9.78
N LYS A 655 -1.97 -14.47 9.03
CA LYS A 655 -2.38 -14.45 7.63
C LYS A 655 -3.84 -14.01 7.46
N ALA A 656 -4.75 -14.53 8.29
CA ALA A 656 -6.18 -14.21 8.17
C ALA A 656 -6.46 -12.72 8.42
N LEU A 657 -5.80 -12.13 9.42
CA LEU A 657 -5.88 -10.70 9.69
C LEU A 657 -5.22 -9.87 8.59
N PHE A 658 -4.05 -10.31 8.09
CA PHE A 658 -3.36 -9.62 6.99
C PHE A 658 -4.24 -9.47 5.75
N GLU A 659 -4.90 -10.55 5.32
CA GLU A 659 -5.81 -10.50 4.18
C GLU A 659 -6.99 -9.54 4.43
N ALA A 660 -7.52 -9.49 5.64
CA ALA A 660 -8.59 -8.56 5.98
C ALA A 660 -8.13 -7.10 6.01
N LEU A 661 -6.86 -6.82 6.36
CA LEU A 661 -6.30 -5.48 6.46
C LEU A 661 -5.61 -4.98 5.18
N LYS A 662 -5.47 -5.82 4.15
CA LYS A 662 -4.86 -5.44 2.87
C LYS A 662 -5.74 -4.40 2.15
N SER A 663 -5.15 -3.26 1.78
CA SER A 663 -5.87 -2.10 1.18
C SER A 663 -6.76 -2.50 -0.01
N ASP A 664 -6.29 -3.36 -0.90
CA ASP A 664 -7.09 -3.83 -2.05
C ASP A 664 -8.30 -4.68 -1.63
N ASN A 665 -8.14 -5.52 -0.61
CA ASN A 665 -9.22 -6.34 -0.06
C ASN A 665 -10.24 -5.48 0.69
N ILE A 666 -9.80 -4.42 1.38
CA ILE A 666 -10.69 -3.44 2.00
C ILE A 666 -11.52 -2.73 0.92
N LYS A 667 -10.88 -2.20 -0.14
CA LYS A 667 -11.60 -1.55 -1.26
C LYS A 667 -12.62 -2.50 -1.89
N LYS A 668 -12.22 -3.75 -2.13
CA LYS A 668 -13.09 -4.78 -2.66
C LYS A 668 -14.29 -5.04 -1.73
N GLY A 669 -14.05 -5.25 -0.44
CA GLY A 669 -15.11 -5.53 0.52
C GLY A 669 -16.05 -4.34 0.74
N LEU A 670 -15.53 -3.11 0.82
CA LEU A 670 -16.34 -1.90 0.91
C LEU A 670 -17.33 -1.79 -0.26
N LYS A 671 -16.89 -2.17 -1.46
CA LYS A 671 -17.74 -2.22 -2.66
C LYS A 671 -18.76 -3.36 -2.61
N GLU A 672 -18.32 -4.58 -2.28
CA GLU A 672 -19.19 -5.75 -2.19
C GLU A 672 -20.30 -5.59 -1.14
N PHE A 673 -19.97 -4.97 0.00
CA PHE A 673 -20.92 -4.70 1.09
C PHE A 673 -21.70 -3.40 0.90
N LYS A 674 -21.54 -2.70 -0.24
CA LYS A 674 -22.22 -1.44 -0.57
C LYS A 674 -22.03 -0.36 0.51
N ILE A 675 -20.82 -0.27 1.07
CA ILE A 675 -20.43 0.75 2.06
C ILE A 675 -19.87 1.98 1.31
N ALA A 676 -18.99 1.79 0.33
CA ALA A 676 -18.46 2.85 -0.54
C ALA A 676 -18.00 2.31 -1.90
N ASP A 677 -17.88 3.21 -2.88
CA ASP A 677 -17.30 2.91 -4.21
C ASP A 677 -16.20 3.94 -4.58
N VAL A 678 -15.60 3.78 -5.75
CA VAL A 678 -14.53 4.64 -6.30
C VAL A 678 -15.05 6.06 -6.59
N THR A 679 -16.31 6.17 -7.00
CA THR A 679 -16.98 7.43 -7.33
C THR A 679 -18.31 7.51 -6.60
N LYS A 680 -18.68 8.71 -6.15
CA LYS A 680 -20.01 8.95 -5.61
C LYS A 680 -21.09 8.55 -6.62
N ASP A 681 -22.06 7.74 -6.20
CA ASP A 681 -23.21 7.39 -7.02
C ASP A 681 -24.07 8.65 -7.24
N MET A 682 -24.25 9.02 -8.49
CA MET A 682 -25.04 10.19 -8.88
C MET A 682 -26.54 10.01 -8.59
N PHE A 683 -27.00 8.77 -8.36
CA PHE A 683 -28.39 8.43 -8.08
C PHE A 683 -28.66 8.12 -6.60
N ASP A 684 -27.62 8.01 -5.78
CA ASP A 684 -27.73 7.87 -4.32
C ASP A 684 -26.96 8.99 -3.60
N PRO A 685 -27.65 10.01 -3.06
CA PRO A 685 -27.01 11.12 -2.36
C PRO A 685 -26.26 10.68 -1.08
N LYS A 686 -26.54 9.48 -0.54
CA LYS A 686 -25.87 8.90 0.65
C LYS A 686 -24.65 8.05 0.32
N SER A 687 -24.33 7.85 -0.96
CA SER A 687 -23.15 7.09 -1.36
C SER A 687 -21.86 7.77 -0.91
N LYS A 688 -20.91 6.96 -0.41
CA LYS A 688 -19.58 7.41 0.06
C LYS A 688 -18.49 7.01 -0.95
N GLU A 689 -17.45 7.84 -1.06
CA GLU A 689 -16.20 7.47 -1.73
C GLU A 689 -15.21 6.87 -0.73
N PHE A 690 -14.19 6.14 -1.20
CA PHE A 690 -13.17 5.55 -0.31
C PHE A 690 -12.50 6.56 0.61
N LYS A 691 -12.26 7.79 0.13
CA LYS A 691 -11.63 8.87 0.92
C LYS A 691 -12.51 9.35 2.09
N ASP A 692 -13.82 9.08 2.04
CA ASP A 692 -14.80 9.52 3.03
C ASP A 692 -15.05 8.43 4.10
N ILE A 693 -14.45 7.26 3.94
CA ILE A 693 -14.56 6.13 4.87
C ILE A 693 -13.91 6.48 6.21
N ASP A 694 -14.67 6.28 7.28
CA ASP A 694 -14.25 6.49 8.67
C ASP A 694 -14.08 5.16 9.44
N ILE A 695 -13.81 5.26 10.74
CA ILE A 695 -13.63 4.10 11.62
C ILE A 695 -14.89 3.23 11.76
N TYR A 696 -16.09 3.81 11.64
CA TYR A 696 -17.36 3.09 11.75
C TYR A 696 -17.60 2.26 10.49
N ASP A 697 -17.40 2.86 9.32
CA ASP A 697 -17.46 2.16 8.03
C ASP A 697 -16.43 1.02 7.97
N PHE A 698 -15.22 1.27 8.46
CA PHE A 698 -14.18 0.24 8.57
C PHE A 698 -14.55 -0.90 9.53
N THR A 699 -15.17 -0.57 10.68
CA THR A 699 -15.68 -1.56 11.63
C THR A 699 -16.79 -2.41 11.02
N HIS A 700 -17.70 -1.79 10.27
CA HIS A 700 -18.74 -2.51 9.52
C HIS A 700 -18.12 -3.48 8.50
N TYR A 701 -17.12 -3.05 7.73
CA TYR A 701 -16.38 -3.95 6.85
C TYR A 701 -15.75 -5.13 7.60
N LEU A 702 -15.06 -4.88 8.73
CA LEU A 702 -14.41 -5.94 9.52
C LEU A 702 -15.40 -6.91 10.17
N LEU A 703 -16.61 -6.47 10.47
CA LEU A 703 -17.71 -7.33 10.92
C LEU A 703 -18.18 -8.29 9.80
N MET A 704 -18.01 -7.92 8.53
CA MET A 704 -18.54 -8.66 7.37
C MET A 704 -17.49 -9.47 6.61
N VAL A 705 -16.22 -9.04 6.57
CA VAL A 705 -15.17 -9.69 5.77
C VAL A 705 -15.03 -11.18 6.10
N ASN A 706 -14.80 -12.02 5.09
CA ASN A 706 -14.72 -13.48 5.24
C ASN A 706 -15.95 -14.11 5.92
N ARG A 707 -17.12 -13.47 5.82
CA ARG A 707 -18.42 -14.06 6.16
C ARG A 707 -19.31 -14.02 4.93
N GLU A 708 -20.08 -15.07 4.72
CA GLU A 708 -21.14 -15.01 3.73
C GLU A 708 -22.19 -13.99 4.17
N PRO A 709 -22.68 -13.13 3.26
CA PRO A 709 -23.83 -12.28 3.52
C PRO A 709 -25.03 -13.16 3.88
N ASN A 710 -25.33 -13.25 5.17
CA ASN A 710 -26.52 -13.95 5.65
C ASN A 710 -27.38 -12.94 6.39
N GLU A 711 -28.43 -12.46 5.70
CA GLU A 711 -29.40 -11.49 6.22
C GLU A 711 -30.10 -11.99 7.50
N ASN A 712 -30.02 -13.29 7.81
CA ASN A 712 -30.63 -13.93 8.97
C ASN A 712 -29.71 -14.09 10.19
N ASN A 713 -28.58 -13.37 10.28
CA ASN A 713 -27.77 -13.34 11.50
C ASN A 713 -28.16 -12.15 12.42
N PRO A 714 -29.05 -12.34 13.40
CA PRO A 714 -29.57 -11.23 14.22
C PRO A 714 -28.49 -10.59 15.08
N VAL A 715 -27.47 -11.34 15.52
CA VAL A 715 -26.35 -10.84 16.32
C VAL A 715 -25.53 -9.84 15.49
N LEU A 716 -25.18 -10.23 14.27
CA LEU A 716 -24.36 -9.40 13.38
C LEU A 716 -25.12 -8.16 12.92
N ASN A 717 -26.39 -8.32 12.54
CA ASN A 717 -27.24 -7.20 12.13
C ASN A 717 -27.39 -6.17 13.25
N ARG A 718 -27.52 -6.59 14.51
CA ARG A 718 -27.58 -5.69 15.67
C ARG A 718 -26.28 -4.91 15.85
N LEU A 719 -25.12 -5.56 15.74
CA LEU A 719 -23.82 -4.88 15.84
C LEU A 719 -23.61 -3.88 14.70
N ILE A 720 -23.96 -4.25 13.46
CA ILE A 720 -23.90 -3.35 12.31
C ILE A 720 -24.81 -2.13 12.52
N GLN A 721 -26.01 -2.36 13.07
CA GLN A 721 -26.94 -1.27 13.37
C GLN A 721 -26.38 -0.35 14.46
N ALA A 722 -25.81 -0.90 15.53
CA ALA A 722 -25.15 -0.12 16.58
C ALA A 722 -24.02 0.76 16.02
N VAL A 723 -23.16 0.20 15.15
CA VAL A 723 -22.09 0.96 14.49
C VAL A 723 -22.64 2.12 13.66
N LYS A 724 -23.71 1.88 12.88
CA LYS A 724 -24.36 2.92 12.07
C LYS A 724 -25.00 4.02 12.92
N ASP A 725 -25.54 3.67 14.08
CA ASP A 725 -26.18 4.65 14.94
C ASP A 725 -25.13 5.52 15.68
N MET A 726 -24.03 4.92 16.13
CA MET A 726 -22.87 5.68 16.65
C MET A 726 -22.28 6.63 15.60
N GLN A 727 -22.20 6.19 14.33
CA GLN A 727 -21.72 7.02 13.23
C GLN A 727 -22.62 8.24 12.99
N LYS A 728 -23.94 8.08 13.06
CA LYS A 728 -24.86 9.22 12.92
C LYS A 728 -24.78 10.20 14.09
N GLU A 729 -24.41 9.73 15.28
CA GLU A 729 -24.23 10.58 16.45
C GLU A 729 -22.95 11.39 16.34
N SER A 730 -21.84 10.78 15.93
CA SER A 730 -20.58 11.52 15.72
C SER A 730 -20.69 12.59 14.62
N GLU A 731 -21.51 12.35 13.59
CA GLU A 731 -21.84 13.34 12.55
C GLU A 731 -22.71 14.51 13.05
N LYS A 732 -23.35 14.41 14.23
CA LYS A 732 -24.12 15.53 14.83
C LYS A 732 -23.26 16.46 15.67
N ASP A 733 -22.16 15.94 16.22
CA ASP A 733 -21.23 16.67 17.08
C ASP A 733 -20.11 17.38 16.30
N THR A 734 -20.12 17.25 14.96
CA THR A 734 -19.22 17.92 14.00
C THR A 734 -19.97 18.97 13.18
#